data_AF-A0A315EHT8-F1
#
_entry.id   AF-A0A315EHT8-F1
#
_cell.length_a   1.000
_cell.length_b   1.000
_cell.length_c   1.000
_cell.angle_alpha   90.00
_cell.angle_beta   90.00
_cell.angle_gamma   90.00
#
_symmetry.space_group_name_H-M   'P 1'
#
loop_
_entity.id
_entity.type
_entity.pdbx_description
1 polymer ?
#
loop_
_entity_poly.entity_id
_entity_poly.type
_entity_poly.pdbx_seq_one_letter_code
_entity_poly.pdbx_strand_id
1 'polypeptide(L)'
;MNKHTERKARLRREWWLTTAVALVMLALLVLGDLARPMGNVLYDHLMRLQGFRATQNIVIIAVDDRSLQELGGWPLQRSQYTELLKRLDDNCCRPKVIGLDLLFLDPSSDDLALAEAIKQHKAVLPLAFKVQEDSPSSLQAIDPVAPLNEAATLGHINLSFDTDGVIRGIHTHEQGWSHFALALHAKGENKNATSAQSGHYRRFRMVDPRVGFPMISLADALENNISRTLLKDKYVLIGVTAPSLGDRYPTLYSGKNNASTPGVAVLASVLNASLNEALIDEATPWTLFALTLIPMLLMLQSLVMLRPRQSLILAVLLIISGITTSYALLTFADYWVDPVPFVLIALLLQPLWAWRRLEAIVNLVQDKAADLRQFQPAERTSAAMKASREVVLQHAKLLDHAVASARSELDFLSVVIDEMPDTVLIFDTQGQLLLSNRKAQQLFDSSLITDCQLTEFAKRLQLPLRAFSNATDATQDSTQQTIFQLNTRLGLRDFFLKTTLLRAPSRSDLQLLIFTDITDLRQSQTQRDRALQFLSHDMRTPIASILSLTRTTTENAPEDTPREKIVSHAHTLLQMMDDFILTISAEASTYKVQPVLLDNLLNDSLEQVADLAEAKDIKLRDESEISDIFVMANTRLLVRALVNLLFNAIKFAPTKSAIRVQSRAQHSLETSSTQVTITISNTVEANADAHDLVPLMLGFGLGLDFVDNVIHKHHGVIARNIPNNGVATVQVTLPCEISLAQTHHL
;
A
#
# COMPACT_ATOMS: atom_id res chain seq x y z
N MET A 1 10.97 -17.25 -2.19
CA MET A 1 10.50 -18.00 -0.99
C MET A 1 11.12 -17.52 0.34
N ASN A 2 12.34 -16.96 0.38
CA ASN A 2 13.04 -16.55 1.63
C ASN A 2 12.51 -15.29 2.36
N LYS A 3 12.02 -14.25 1.66
CA LYS A 3 11.59 -13.00 2.33
C LYS A 3 10.38 -13.19 3.26
N HIS A 4 9.52 -14.16 2.99
CA HIS A 4 8.27 -14.37 3.73
C HIS A 4 8.48 -15.10 5.06
N THR A 5 9.48 -15.98 5.13
CA THR A 5 9.89 -16.72 6.33
C THR A 5 10.67 -15.83 7.28
N GLU A 6 11.57 -14.99 6.77
CA GLU A 6 12.29 -13.97 7.55
C GLU A 6 11.34 -12.97 8.22
N ARG A 7 10.29 -12.53 7.50
CA ARG A 7 9.28 -11.61 8.04
C ARG A 7 8.49 -12.23 9.21
N LYS A 8 8.10 -13.50 9.09
CA LYS A 8 7.44 -14.25 10.18
C LYS A 8 8.36 -14.49 11.37
N ALA A 9 9.66 -14.64 11.16
CA ALA A 9 10.65 -14.80 12.23
C ALA A 9 10.85 -13.49 13.00
N ARG A 10 10.94 -12.36 12.30
CA ARG A 10 11.07 -11.02 12.90
C ARG A 10 9.86 -10.66 13.77
N LEU A 11 8.64 -10.87 13.26
CA LEU A 11 7.39 -10.69 14.01
C LEU A 11 7.33 -11.53 15.30
N ARG A 12 7.79 -12.79 15.24
CA ARG A 12 7.86 -13.67 16.42
C ARG A 12 8.88 -13.17 17.45
N ARG A 13 10.07 -12.77 17.01
CA ARG A 13 11.11 -12.21 17.90
C ARG A 13 10.63 -10.95 18.61
N GLU A 14 9.98 -10.07 17.87
CA GLU A 14 9.40 -8.85 18.42
C GLU A 14 8.28 -9.15 19.41
N TRP A 15 7.42 -10.14 19.14
CA TRP A 15 6.39 -10.56 20.10
C TRP A 15 6.99 -11.10 21.41
N TRP A 16 8.02 -11.95 21.32
CA TRP A 16 8.76 -12.41 22.51
C TRP A 16 9.37 -11.25 23.30
N LEU A 17 9.92 -10.24 22.62
CA LEU A 17 10.45 -9.04 23.27
C LEU A 17 9.36 -8.28 24.05
N THR A 18 8.19 -8.05 23.45
CA THR A 18 7.08 -7.37 24.15
C THR A 18 6.56 -8.16 25.34
N THR A 19 6.49 -9.49 25.22
CA THR A 19 6.09 -10.36 26.33
C THR A 19 7.11 -10.32 27.45
N ALA A 20 8.41 -10.34 27.13
CA ALA A 20 9.48 -10.22 28.11
C ALA A 20 9.46 -8.87 28.84
N VAL A 21 9.27 -7.76 28.10
CA VAL A 21 9.14 -6.42 28.69
C VAL A 21 7.91 -6.33 29.61
N ALA A 22 6.77 -6.89 29.19
CA ALA A 22 5.57 -6.92 30.02
C ALA A 22 5.76 -7.73 31.32
N LEU A 23 6.44 -8.88 31.24
CA LEU A 23 6.79 -9.71 32.41
C LEU A 23 7.74 -8.98 33.37
N VAL A 24 8.76 -8.30 32.86
CA VAL A 24 9.69 -7.51 33.68
C VAL A 24 8.96 -6.35 34.34
N MET A 25 8.09 -5.65 33.60
CA MET A 25 7.27 -4.57 34.15
C MET A 25 6.32 -5.09 35.24
N LEU A 26 5.70 -6.26 35.05
CA LEU A 26 4.87 -6.88 36.08
C LEU A 26 5.67 -7.23 37.34
N ALA A 27 6.85 -7.81 37.17
CA ALA A 27 7.73 -8.14 38.28
C ALA A 27 8.15 -6.88 39.05
N LEU A 28 8.49 -5.79 38.36
CA LEU A 28 8.83 -4.51 39.00
C LEU A 28 7.64 -3.89 39.74
N LEU A 29 6.44 -3.90 39.14
CA LEU A 29 5.24 -3.33 39.75
C LEU A 29 4.78 -4.10 40.99
N VAL A 30 4.95 -5.43 41.01
CA VAL A 30 4.49 -6.32 42.09
C VAL A 30 5.58 -6.62 43.12
N LEU A 31 6.75 -7.09 42.70
CA LEU A 31 7.84 -7.46 43.62
C LEU A 31 8.67 -6.26 44.06
N GLY A 32 8.66 -5.17 43.28
CA GLY A 32 9.31 -3.91 43.64
C GLY A 32 8.38 -2.92 44.36
N ASP A 33 7.12 -3.29 44.64
CA ASP A 33 6.11 -2.44 45.28
C ASP A 33 5.83 -1.09 44.58
N LEU A 34 6.24 -0.91 43.30
CA LEU A 34 6.03 0.36 42.58
C LEU A 34 4.56 0.72 42.37
N ALA A 35 3.67 -0.27 42.28
CA ALA A 35 2.23 -0.03 42.12
C ALA A 35 1.52 0.29 43.44
N ARG A 36 2.11 -0.09 44.58
CA ARG A 36 1.47 -0.09 45.91
C ARG A 36 0.93 1.28 46.34
N PRO A 37 1.59 2.43 46.08
CA PRO A 37 1.04 3.74 46.43
C PRO A 37 -0.28 4.04 45.69
N MET A 38 -0.36 3.72 44.40
CA MET A 38 -1.59 3.89 43.61
C MET A 38 -2.66 2.87 44.02
N GLY A 39 -2.25 1.64 44.36
CA GLY A 39 -3.12 0.61 44.95
C GLY A 39 -3.77 1.07 46.25
N ASN A 40 -3.02 1.71 47.13
CA ASN A 40 -3.51 2.27 48.39
C ASN A 40 -4.53 3.40 48.18
N VAL A 41 -4.32 4.27 47.18
CA VAL A 41 -5.32 5.29 46.81
C VAL A 41 -6.63 4.63 46.36
N LEU A 42 -6.55 3.60 45.52
CA LEU A 42 -7.73 2.86 45.07
C LEU A 42 -8.43 2.16 46.25
N TYR A 43 -7.67 1.50 47.12
CA TYR A 43 -8.16 0.87 48.34
C TYR A 43 -8.95 1.86 49.21
N ASP A 44 -8.39 3.04 49.47
CA ASP A 44 -9.04 4.07 50.30
C ASP A 44 -10.37 4.53 49.68
N HIS A 45 -10.42 4.67 48.35
CA HIS A 45 -11.65 5.01 47.64
C HIS A 45 -12.72 3.90 47.76
N LEU A 46 -12.34 2.64 47.58
CA LEU A 46 -13.26 1.50 47.70
C LEU A 46 -13.79 1.34 49.14
N MET A 47 -12.92 1.52 50.14
CA MET A 47 -13.31 1.47 51.56
C MET A 47 -14.28 2.58 51.94
N ARG A 48 -14.04 3.82 51.45
CA ARG A 48 -14.96 4.94 51.69
C ARG A 48 -16.34 4.74 51.07
N LEU A 49 -16.44 4.01 49.95
CA LEU A 49 -17.71 3.70 49.29
C LEU A 49 -18.53 2.67 50.07
N GLN A 50 -17.87 1.67 50.66
CA GLN A 50 -18.55 0.62 51.40
C GLN A 50 -19.13 1.14 52.72
N GLY A 51 -18.35 1.97 53.44
CA GLY A 51 -18.68 2.47 54.77
C GLY A 51 -18.67 1.36 55.83
N PHE A 52 -18.01 1.60 56.95
CA PHE A 52 -17.98 0.65 58.07
C PHE A 52 -18.59 1.29 59.31
N ARG A 53 -19.56 0.59 59.93
CA ARG A 53 -20.30 1.11 61.09
C ARG A 53 -19.66 0.62 62.38
N ALA A 54 -19.60 1.52 63.37
CA ALA A 54 -19.25 1.14 64.74
C ALA A 54 -20.32 0.22 65.32
N THR A 55 -19.89 -0.82 66.04
CA THR A 55 -20.77 -1.57 66.93
C THR A 55 -21.14 -0.73 68.15
N GLN A 56 -22.37 -0.87 68.63
CA GLN A 56 -22.82 -0.25 69.89
C GLN A 56 -22.23 -0.93 71.13
N ASN A 57 -21.30 -1.89 70.95
CA ASN A 57 -20.70 -2.67 72.01
C ASN A 57 -19.37 -2.10 72.51
N ILE A 58 -18.84 -1.08 71.83
CA ILE A 58 -17.62 -0.39 72.20
C ILE A 58 -17.98 1.02 72.66
N VAL A 59 -17.47 1.42 73.82
CA VAL A 59 -17.61 2.79 74.36
C VAL A 59 -16.24 3.31 74.74
N ILE A 60 -15.94 4.55 74.40
CA ILE A 60 -14.68 5.20 74.73
C ILE A 60 -14.90 6.16 75.90
N ILE A 61 -14.15 5.97 76.98
CA ILE A 61 -14.00 6.98 78.04
C ILE A 61 -12.85 7.89 77.61
N ALA A 62 -13.22 9.10 77.18
CA ALA A 62 -12.34 10.08 76.58
C ALA A 62 -11.65 10.92 77.65
N VAL A 63 -10.31 10.90 77.68
CA VAL A 63 -9.52 11.96 78.33
C VAL A 63 -9.44 13.13 77.35
N ASP A 64 -10.48 13.96 77.40
CA ASP A 64 -10.65 15.17 76.59
C ASP A 64 -10.13 16.43 77.33
N ASP A 65 -10.07 17.56 76.62
CA ASP A 65 -9.58 18.82 77.22
C ASP A 65 -10.42 19.24 78.45
N ARG A 66 -11.70 18.88 78.52
CA ARG A 66 -12.57 19.13 79.68
C ARG A 66 -12.11 18.31 80.88
N SER A 67 -11.86 17.02 80.70
CA SER A 67 -11.33 16.16 81.75
C SER A 67 -9.99 16.66 82.27
N LEU A 68 -9.11 17.13 81.38
CA LEU A 68 -7.82 17.70 81.79
C LEU A 68 -7.99 18.99 82.60
N GLN A 69 -8.95 19.84 82.25
CA GLN A 69 -9.24 21.08 82.99
C GLN A 69 -9.84 20.81 84.37
N GLU A 70 -10.79 19.87 84.46
CA GLU A 70 -11.53 19.57 85.70
C GLU A 70 -10.71 18.70 86.67
N LEU A 71 -9.84 17.82 86.15
CA LEU A 71 -9.12 16.81 86.95
C LEU A 71 -7.64 17.16 87.22
N GLY A 72 -7.18 18.36 86.87
CA GLY A 72 -5.87 18.87 87.29
C GLY A 72 -4.71 18.67 86.29
N GLY A 73 -4.99 18.49 85.00
CA GLY A 73 -4.00 18.50 83.91
C GLY A 73 -3.48 17.12 83.49
N TRP A 74 -2.41 17.12 82.70
CA TRP A 74 -1.73 15.91 82.21
C TRP A 74 -0.29 15.84 82.73
N PRO A 75 0.21 14.66 83.17
CA PRO A 75 -0.51 13.39 83.32
C PRO A 75 -1.48 13.41 84.51
N LEU A 76 -2.62 12.72 84.38
CA LEU A 76 -3.61 12.59 85.44
C LEU A 76 -3.08 11.72 86.60
N GLN A 77 -3.52 11.99 87.82
CA GLN A 77 -3.13 11.22 88.99
C GLN A 77 -3.72 9.79 88.94
N ARG A 78 -2.92 8.79 89.34
CA ARG A 78 -3.32 7.37 89.35
C ARG A 78 -4.51 7.08 90.28
N SER A 79 -4.68 7.89 91.32
CA SER A 79 -5.86 7.89 92.19
C SER A 79 -7.18 8.07 91.42
N GLN A 80 -7.20 8.87 90.35
CA GLN A 80 -8.40 9.12 89.54
C GLN A 80 -8.82 7.90 88.72
N TYR A 81 -7.85 7.20 88.11
CA TYR A 81 -8.12 5.94 87.43
C TYR A 81 -8.56 4.85 88.41
N THR A 82 -7.95 4.83 89.61
CA THR A 82 -8.33 3.90 90.69
C THR A 82 -9.78 4.13 91.13
N GLU A 83 -10.17 5.40 91.33
CA GLU A 83 -11.53 5.77 91.69
C GLU A 83 -12.54 5.43 90.59
N LEU A 84 -12.20 5.66 89.32
CA LEU A 84 -13.03 5.23 88.19
C LEU A 84 -13.25 3.71 88.22
N LEU A 85 -12.19 2.92 88.33
CA LEU A 85 -12.28 1.46 88.32
C LEU A 85 -13.09 0.92 89.49
N LYS A 86 -12.99 1.53 90.68
CA LYS A 86 -13.83 1.19 91.84
C LYS A 86 -15.30 1.49 91.57
N ARG A 87 -15.61 2.65 90.97
CA ARG A 87 -16.99 3.00 90.58
C ARG A 87 -17.57 2.10 89.51
N LEU A 88 -16.73 1.51 88.66
CA LEU A 88 -17.12 0.56 87.62
C LEU A 88 -17.26 -0.89 88.11
N ASP A 89 -16.89 -1.22 89.35
CA ASP A 89 -17.08 -2.58 89.91
C ASP A 89 -18.54 -2.86 90.35
N ASP A 90 -19.41 -1.85 90.33
CA ASP A 90 -20.83 -2.02 90.59
C ASP A 90 -21.55 -2.75 89.44
N ASN A 91 -22.38 -3.74 89.77
CA ASN A 91 -23.18 -4.55 88.85
C ASN A 91 -24.10 -3.72 87.93
N CYS A 92 -24.43 -2.48 88.32
CA CYS A 92 -25.24 -1.59 87.48
C CYS A 92 -24.48 -1.02 86.27
N CYS A 93 -23.14 -1.00 86.30
CA CYS A 93 -22.31 -0.35 85.28
C CYS A 93 -21.06 -1.15 84.86
N ARG A 94 -20.89 -2.38 85.36
CA ARG A 94 -19.69 -3.19 85.11
C ARG A 94 -19.43 -3.46 83.62
N PRO A 95 -18.28 -3.04 83.08
CA PRO A 95 -17.87 -3.34 81.71
C PRO A 95 -17.59 -4.84 81.48
N LYS A 96 -17.70 -5.27 80.22
CA LYS A 96 -17.29 -6.62 79.80
C LYS A 96 -15.77 -6.78 79.87
N VAL A 97 -15.04 -5.79 79.35
CA VAL A 97 -13.56 -5.68 79.37
C VAL A 97 -13.20 -4.20 79.38
N ILE A 98 -12.10 -3.87 80.05
CA ILE A 98 -11.53 -2.52 80.10
C ILE A 98 -10.16 -2.53 79.43
N GLY A 99 -9.94 -1.62 78.48
CA GLY A 99 -8.62 -1.34 77.93
C GLY A 99 -8.20 0.04 78.37
N LEU A 100 -7.08 0.16 79.09
CA LEU A 100 -6.56 1.47 79.49
C LEU A 100 -5.42 1.84 78.55
N ASP A 101 -5.71 2.60 77.49
CA ASP A 101 -4.74 3.10 76.52
C ASP A 101 -3.90 4.26 77.12
N LEU A 102 -3.11 3.91 78.13
CA LEU A 102 -2.25 4.80 78.92
C LEU A 102 -0.94 4.08 79.25
N LEU A 103 0.18 4.70 78.92
CA LEU A 103 1.50 4.14 79.20
C LEU A 103 1.94 4.47 80.63
N PHE A 104 1.94 3.49 81.51
CA PHE A 104 2.39 3.62 82.89
C PHE A 104 3.88 3.28 83.03
N LEU A 105 4.77 4.15 82.54
CA LEU A 105 6.21 3.90 82.49
C LEU A 105 7.00 4.41 83.70
N ASP A 106 6.49 5.42 84.40
CA ASP A 106 7.14 6.02 85.56
C ASP A 106 6.49 5.52 86.87
N PRO A 107 7.25 5.23 87.95
CA PRO A 107 6.69 4.76 89.21
C PRO A 107 5.95 5.88 89.97
N SER A 108 4.93 5.52 90.76
CA SER A 108 4.18 6.44 91.62
C SER A 108 3.72 5.73 92.90
N SER A 109 3.41 6.51 93.94
CA SER A 109 2.92 6.01 95.22
C SER A 109 1.60 5.23 95.11
N ASP A 110 0.80 5.52 94.10
CA ASP A 110 -0.57 5.00 93.94
C ASP A 110 -0.64 3.69 93.13
N ASP A 111 0.50 3.14 92.68
CA ASP A 111 0.56 2.02 91.72
C ASP A 111 -0.03 0.75 92.26
N LEU A 112 0.16 0.51 93.55
CA LEU A 112 -0.37 -0.66 94.24
C LEU A 112 -1.91 -0.61 94.30
N ALA A 113 -2.47 0.55 94.65
CA ALA A 113 -3.91 0.75 94.70
C ALA A 113 -4.55 0.63 93.31
N LEU A 114 -3.89 1.17 92.28
CA LEU A 114 -4.34 1.05 90.90
C LEU A 114 -4.26 -0.41 90.41
N ALA A 115 -3.16 -1.11 90.69
CA ALA A 115 -3.00 -2.51 90.32
C ALA A 115 -4.06 -3.42 90.96
N GLU A 116 -4.39 -3.20 92.23
CA GLU A 116 -5.48 -3.93 92.91
C GLU A 116 -6.84 -3.67 92.24
N ALA A 117 -7.14 -2.41 91.91
CA ALA A 117 -8.38 -2.06 91.21
C ALA A 117 -8.44 -2.67 89.80
N ILE A 118 -7.32 -2.69 89.06
CA ILE A 118 -7.23 -3.32 87.74
C ILE A 118 -7.49 -4.83 87.82
N LYS A 119 -6.95 -5.52 88.83
CA LYS A 119 -7.13 -6.98 89.03
C LYS A 119 -8.58 -7.40 89.26
N GLN A 120 -9.45 -6.49 89.72
CA GLN A 120 -10.89 -6.75 89.88
C GLN A 120 -11.65 -6.77 88.55
N HIS A 121 -11.02 -6.31 87.48
CA HIS A 121 -11.62 -6.21 86.15
C HIS A 121 -10.91 -7.09 85.13
N LYS A 122 -11.62 -7.43 84.05
CA LYS A 122 -10.97 -7.95 82.85
C LYS A 122 -10.29 -6.79 82.15
N ALA A 123 -9.03 -6.55 82.49
CA ALA A 123 -8.28 -5.41 81.98
C ALA A 123 -7.16 -5.80 81.00
N VAL A 124 -6.91 -4.90 80.04
CA VAL A 124 -5.74 -4.95 79.15
C VAL A 124 -4.97 -3.63 79.25
N LEU A 125 -3.64 -3.72 79.37
CA LEU A 125 -2.74 -2.57 79.39
C LEU A 125 -1.85 -2.56 78.13
N PRO A 126 -1.50 -1.37 77.63
CA PRO A 126 -0.64 -1.20 76.48
C PRO A 126 0.80 -1.58 76.82
N LEU A 127 1.43 -2.24 75.87
CA LEU A 127 2.86 -2.49 75.84
C LEU A 127 3.49 -1.56 74.79
N ALA A 128 4.44 -0.74 75.20
CA ALA A 128 5.20 0.10 74.27
C ALA A 128 6.45 -0.64 73.77
N PHE A 129 6.94 -0.24 72.60
CA PHE A 129 8.25 -0.66 72.11
C PHE A 129 9.15 0.55 71.96
N LYS A 130 10.43 0.42 72.38
CA LYS A 130 11.48 1.40 72.09
C LYS A 130 12.47 0.78 71.11
N VAL A 131 12.92 1.57 70.14
CA VAL A 131 14.00 1.17 69.23
C VAL A 131 15.30 1.09 70.05
N GLN A 132 16.00 -0.03 69.99
CA GLN A 132 17.31 -0.18 70.64
C GLN A 132 18.34 0.73 69.97
N GLU A 133 19.11 1.47 70.77
CA GLU A 133 20.15 2.39 70.30
C GLU A 133 21.26 1.65 69.53
N ASP A 134 21.54 0.40 69.90
CA ASP A 134 22.59 -0.44 69.30
C ASP A 134 22.15 -1.14 68.00
N SER A 135 20.85 -1.14 67.69
CA SER A 135 20.29 -1.80 66.52
C SER A 135 18.95 -1.16 66.15
N PRO A 136 18.94 -0.18 65.22
CA PRO A 136 17.72 0.55 64.86
C PRO A 136 16.61 -0.31 64.26
N SER A 137 16.90 -1.57 63.93
CA SER A 137 15.95 -2.58 63.47
C SER A 137 15.38 -3.48 64.58
N SER A 138 15.91 -3.42 65.81
CA SER A 138 15.40 -4.22 66.93
C SER A 138 14.56 -3.35 67.88
N LEU A 139 13.32 -3.76 68.07
CA LEU A 139 12.42 -3.21 69.08
C LEU A 139 12.70 -3.88 70.43
N GLN A 140 12.51 -3.15 71.52
CA GLN A 140 12.52 -3.69 72.89
C GLN A 140 11.19 -3.36 73.53
N ALA A 141 10.49 -4.40 74.02
CA ALA A 141 9.27 -4.22 74.80
C ALA A 141 9.58 -3.46 76.10
N ILE A 142 8.77 -2.46 76.40
CA ILE A 142 8.77 -1.76 77.68
C ILE A 142 7.46 -2.08 78.38
N ASP A 143 7.58 -2.85 79.46
CA ASP A 143 6.46 -3.21 80.31
C ASP A 143 6.00 -1.99 81.15
N PRO A 144 4.71 -1.94 81.54
CA PRO A 144 4.26 -1.04 82.60
C PRO A 144 5.07 -1.24 83.89
N VAL A 145 5.17 -0.21 84.73
CA VAL A 145 5.85 -0.33 86.03
C VAL A 145 5.22 -1.41 86.91
N ALA A 146 6.03 -2.17 87.64
CA ALA A 146 5.52 -3.10 88.65
C ALA A 146 4.86 -2.31 89.79
N PRO A 147 3.69 -2.73 90.33
CA PRO A 147 2.98 -4.00 90.09
C PRO A 147 1.93 -3.99 88.95
N LEU A 148 1.87 -2.97 88.09
CA LEU A 148 0.85 -2.85 87.04
C LEU A 148 1.05 -3.84 85.87
N ASN A 149 2.30 -4.18 85.53
CA ASN A 149 2.60 -5.19 84.49
C ASN A 149 1.96 -6.56 84.75
N GLU A 150 1.83 -6.96 86.00
CA GLU A 150 1.22 -8.24 86.41
C GLU A 150 -0.29 -8.11 86.71
N ALA A 151 -0.83 -6.88 86.75
CA ALA A 151 -2.23 -6.64 87.10
C ALA A 151 -3.21 -6.93 85.95
N ALA A 152 -2.73 -6.87 84.70
CA ALA A 152 -3.55 -6.98 83.50
C ALA A 152 -2.88 -7.85 82.43
N THR A 153 -3.64 -8.21 81.41
CA THR A 153 -3.05 -8.79 80.18
C THR A 153 -2.41 -7.66 79.37
N LEU A 154 -1.22 -7.87 78.82
CA LEU A 154 -0.54 -6.86 78.02
C LEU A 154 -0.82 -7.07 76.53
N GLY A 155 -0.85 -5.98 75.77
CA GLY A 155 -0.89 -6.03 74.31
C GLY A 155 -0.27 -4.80 73.69
N HIS A 156 0.41 -4.96 72.55
CA HIS A 156 1.13 -3.84 71.95
C HIS A 156 0.21 -2.85 71.26
N ILE A 157 0.55 -1.57 71.34
CA ILE A 157 -0.16 -0.48 70.67
C ILE A 157 0.56 0.05 69.43
N ASN A 158 1.62 -0.65 68.99
CA ASN A 158 2.41 -0.19 67.85
C ASN A 158 1.55 -0.07 66.59
N LEU A 159 1.57 1.12 65.98
CA LEU A 159 0.81 1.43 64.77
C LEU A 159 1.69 1.20 63.55
N SER A 160 1.11 0.62 62.50
CA SER A 160 1.80 0.36 61.24
C SER A 160 1.45 1.45 60.22
N PHE A 161 2.46 2.20 59.80
CA PHE A 161 2.33 3.23 58.77
C PHE A 161 2.70 2.64 57.41
N ASP A 162 1.85 2.88 56.41
CA ASP A 162 2.22 2.61 55.02
C ASP A 162 3.26 3.64 54.53
N THR A 163 3.80 3.43 53.34
CA THR A 163 4.82 4.30 52.71
C THR A 163 4.39 5.77 52.57
N ASP A 164 3.09 6.05 52.59
CA ASP A 164 2.51 7.39 52.53
C ASP A 164 2.20 7.98 53.92
N GLY A 165 2.59 7.30 54.99
CA GLY A 165 2.40 7.72 56.36
C GLY A 165 0.96 7.56 56.88
N VAL A 166 0.08 6.87 56.15
CA VAL A 166 -1.31 6.65 56.56
C VAL A 166 -1.47 5.28 57.21
N ILE A 167 -2.29 5.21 58.26
CA ILE A 167 -2.62 3.94 58.92
C ILE A 167 -3.78 3.25 58.19
N ARG A 168 -3.53 2.03 57.72
CA ARG A 168 -4.52 1.14 57.09
C ARG A 168 -4.60 -0.24 57.73
N GLY A 169 -3.61 -0.61 58.54
CA GLY A 169 -3.46 -1.94 59.10
C GLY A 169 -2.62 -1.94 60.36
N ILE A 170 -2.52 -3.13 60.94
CA ILE A 170 -1.74 -3.41 62.14
C ILE A 170 -0.99 -4.74 61.98
N HIS A 171 0.15 -4.85 62.64
CA HIS A 171 0.71 -6.17 62.95
C HIS A 171 -0.16 -6.82 64.03
N THR A 172 -0.64 -8.03 63.75
CA THR A 172 -1.45 -8.78 64.72
C THR A 172 -0.66 -9.20 65.96
N HIS A 173 0.64 -9.43 65.78
CA HIS A 173 1.59 -9.70 66.85
C HIS A 173 2.90 -8.95 66.61
N GLU A 174 3.59 -8.57 67.68
CA GLU A 174 4.91 -7.93 67.62
C GLU A 174 5.77 -8.53 68.74
N GLN A 175 6.92 -9.13 68.39
CA GLN A 175 7.81 -9.81 69.35
C GLN A 175 7.12 -10.79 70.31
N GLY A 176 6.11 -11.53 69.82
CA GLY A 176 5.35 -12.51 70.62
C GLY A 176 4.17 -11.94 71.40
N TRP A 177 3.99 -10.61 71.43
CA TRP A 177 2.86 -9.96 72.05
C TRP A 177 1.73 -9.76 71.04
N SER A 178 0.48 -10.03 71.43
CA SER A 178 -0.69 -9.72 70.61
C SER A 178 -0.94 -8.21 70.58
N HIS A 179 -1.50 -7.70 69.48
CA HIS A 179 -1.96 -6.32 69.41
C HIS A 179 -3.02 -6.04 70.51
N PHE A 180 -2.96 -4.85 71.11
CA PHE A 180 -3.79 -4.43 72.25
C PHE A 180 -5.29 -4.68 72.02
N ALA A 181 -5.82 -4.27 70.87
CA ALA A 181 -7.22 -4.47 70.53
C ALA A 181 -7.60 -5.96 70.39
N LEU A 182 -6.68 -6.81 69.92
CA LEU A 182 -6.91 -8.26 69.78
C LEU A 182 -6.84 -8.95 71.14
N ALA A 183 -5.93 -8.52 72.02
CA ALA A 183 -5.86 -8.96 73.40
C ALA A 183 -7.14 -8.60 74.17
N LEU A 184 -7.69 -7.39 73.93
CA LEU A 184 -8.97 -6.95 74.50
C LEU A 184 -10.13 -7.84 74.05
N HIS A 185 -10.22 -8.13 72.75
CA HIS A 185 -11.23 -9.05 72.21
C HIS A 185 -11.10 -10.44 72.83
N ALA A 186 -9.89 -11.02 72.85
CA ALA A 186 -9.64 -12.34 73.41
C ALA A 186 -10.03 -12.42 74.90
N LYS A 187 -9.68 -11.40 75.68
CA LYS A 187 -10.03 -11.29 77.10
C LYS A 187 -11.55 -11.24 77.32
N GLY A 188 -12.28 -10.56 76.43
CA GLY A 188 -13.73 -10.44 76.51
C GLY A 188 -14.47 -11.72 76.20
N GLU A 189 -13.96 -12.49 75.25
CA GLU A 189 -14.51 -13.79 74.88
C GLU A 189 -13.97 -14.95 75.75
N ASN A 190 -13.17 -14.66 76.79
CA ASN A 190 -12.47 -15.67 77.60
C ASN A 190 -11.64 -16.65 76.76
N LYS A 191 -11.10 -16.18 75.63
CA LYS A 191 -10.17 -16.94 74.79
C LYS A 191 -8.75 -16.59 75.19
N ASN A 192 -7.85 -17.57 75.18
CA ASN A 192 -6.43 -17.27 75.25
C ASN A 192 -6.04 -16.57 73.95
N ALA A 193 -5.37 -15.43 74.03
CA ALA A 193 -4.75 -14.81 72.87
C ALA A 193 -3.78 -15.84 72.28
N THR A 194 -4.07 -16.33 71.07
CA THR A 194 -3.25 -17.34 70.39
C THR A 194 -1.88 -16.76 70.14
N SER A 195 -0.83 -17.31 70.76
CA SER A 195 0.56 -16.92 70.54
C SER A 195 1.02 -17.36 69.15
N ALA A 196 0.67 -16.57 68.12
CA ALA A 196 1.24 -16.78 66.79
C ALA A 196 2.68 -16.21 66.78
N GLN A 197 3.67 -17.05 66.49
CA GLN A 197 5.10 -16.69 66.50
C GLN A 197 5.48 -15.64 65.44
N SER A 198 4.63 -15.38 64.44
CA SER A 198 4.85 -14.36 63.41
C SER A 198 3.62 -13.46 63.27
N GLY A 199 3.81 -12.17 63.55
CA GLY A 199 2.78 -11.15 63.36
C GLY A 199 2.52 -10.85 61.91
N HIS A 200 1.42 -11.39 61.38
CA HIS A 200 0.96 -11.01 60.05
C HIS A 200 0.36 -9.60 60.09
N TYR A 201 0.80 -8.75 59.17
CA TYR A 201 0.16 -7.46 58.90
C TYR A 201 -1.21 -7.73 58.32
N ARG A 202 -2.26 -7.18 58.95
CA ARG A 202 -3.63 -7.24 58.44
C ARG A 202 -4.20 -5.83 58.40
N ARG A 203 -4.89 -5.51 57.32
CA ARG A 203 -5.64 -4.25 57.21
C ARG A 203 -6.92 -4.36 58.03
N PHE A 204 -7.50 -3.24 58.41
CA PHE A 204 -8.78 -3.23 59.11
C PHE A 204 -9.71 -2.19 58.50
N ARG A 205 -11.01 -2.46 58.63
CA ARG A 205 -12.05 -1.53 58.19
C ARG A 205 -12.18 -0.43 59.24
N MET A 206 -11.75 0.76 58.89
CA MET A 206 -11.83 1.90 59.79
C MET A 206 -13.25 2.46 59.87
N VAL A 207 -13.68 2.79 61.08
CA VAL A 207 -14.97 3.48 61.30
C VAL A 207 -14.82 4.94 60.88
N ASP A 208 -15.80 5.48 60.14
CA ASP A 208 -15.82 6.89 59.76
C ASP A 208 -15.78 7.77 61.03
N PRO A 209 -14.77 8.64 61.20
CA PRO A 209 -14.66 9.53 62.36
C PRO A 209 -15.87 10.45 62.57
N ARG A 210 -16.69 10.70 61.55
CA ARG A 210 -17.94 11.49 61.67
C ARG A 210 -19.03 10.76 62.43
N VAL A 211 -19.07 9.43 62.31
CA VAL A 211 -20.00 8.57 63.07
C VAL A 211 -19.37 8.22 64.41
N GLY A 212 -18.09 7.83 64.37
CA GLY A 212 -17.29 7.52 65.55
C GLY A 212 -17.84 6.38 66.40
N PHE A 213 -17.32 6.31 67.62
CA PHE A 213 -17.84 5.45 68.69
C PHE A 213 -18.53 6.32 69.75
N PRO A 214 -19.49 5.77 70.51
CA PRO A 214 -20.00 6.44 71.71
C PRO A 214 -18.84 6.85 72.63
N MET A 215 -18.79 8.14 72.96
CA MET A 215 -17.74 8.73 73.80
C MET A 215 -18.35 9.37 75.04
N ILE A 216 -17.72 9.13 76.19
CA ILE A 216 -18.07 9.72 77.49
C ILE A 216 -16.81 10.39 78.03
N SER A 217 -16.89 11.64 78.44
CA SER A 217 -15.76 12.35 79.07
C SER A 217 -15.35 11.65 80.38
N LEU A 218 -14.06 11.54 80.67
CA LEU A 218 -13.56 10.90 81.91
C LEU A 218 -14.14 11.58 83.16
N ALA A 219 -14.28 12.91 83.14
CA ALA A 219 -14.91 13.65 84.24
C ALA A 219 -16.38 13.20 84.48
N ASP A 220 -17.17 13.05 83.40
CA ASP A 220 -18.55 12.57 83.51
C ASP A 220 -18.61 11.09 83.94
N ALA A 221 -17.64 10.26 83.54
CA ALA A 221 -17.58 8.86 83.96
C ALA A 221 -17.28 8.72 85.47
N LEU A 222 -16.54 9.67 86.06
CA LEU A 222 -16.34 9.75 87.50
C LEU A 222 -17.63 10.23 88.18
N GLU A 223 -18.17 11.38 87.82
CA GLU A 223 -19.23 12.04 88.60
C GLU A 223 -20.65 11.52 88.32
N ASN A 224 -20.99 11.21 87.07
CA ASN A 224 -22.36 10.97 86.66
C ASN A 224 -22.71 9.46 86.63
N ASN A 225 -23.68 9.05 87.45
CA ASN A 225 -24.17 7.66 87.48
C ASN A 225 -24.86 7.25 86.16
N ILE A 226 -25.55 8.17 85.47
CA ILE A 226 -26.30 7.85 84.24
C ILE A 226 -25.32 7.46 83.12
N SER A 227 -24.26 8.24 82.94
CA SER A 227 -23.21 7.95 81.95
C SER A 227 -22.57 6.58 82.19
N ARG A 228 -22.35 6.18 83.45
CA ARG A 228 -21.78 4.87 83.80
C ARG A 228 -22.68 3.70 83.41
N THR A 229 -24.01 3.84 83.45
CA THR A 229 -24.91 2.74 83.05
C THR A 229 -24.77 2.35 81.56
N LEU A 230 -24.29 3.26 80.71
CA LEU A 230 -24.01 2.99 79.29
C LEU A 230 -22.80 2.07 79.07
N LEU A 231 -21.95 1.89 80.08
CA LEU A 231 -20.74 1.07 80.03
C LEU A 231 -21.00 -0.42 80.31
N LYS A 232 -22.19 -0.75 80.82
CA LYS A 232 -22.54 -2.10 81.25
C LYS A 232 -22.47 -3.10 80.09
N ASP A 233 -21.76 -4.20 80.31
CA ASP A 233 -21.55 -5.29 79.33
C ASP A 233 -20.88 -4.82 78.02
N LYS A 234 -20.23 -3.65 78.02
CA LYS A 234 -19.51 -3.09 76.87
C LYS A 234 -18.01 -3.33 76.96
N TYR A 235 -17.36 -3.30 75.80
CA TYR A 235 -15.91 -3.10 75.71
C TYR A 235 -15.62 -1.62 75.94
N VAL A 236 -14.90 -1.31 77.00
CA VAL A 236 -14.61 0.07 77.39
C VAL A 236 -13.15 0.39 77.15
N LEU A 237 -12.89 1.43 76.37
CA LEU A 237 -11.54 1.92 76.10
C LEU A 237 -11.35 3.27 76.79
N ILE A 238 -10.40 3.36 77.71
CA ILE A 238 -10.04 4.60 78.40
C ILE A 238 -8.77 5.12 77.75
N GLY A 239 -8.81 6.30 77.14
CA GLY A 239 -7.65 6.81 76.41
C GLY A 239 -7.75 8.29 76.06
N VAL A 240 -6.64 8.83 75.56
CA VAL A 240 -6.52 10.25 75.22
C VAL A 240 -7.27 10.58 73.94
N THR A 241 -8.08 11.63 73.98
CA THR A 241 -8.74 12.20 72.79
C THR A 241 -8.49 13.70 72.65
N ALA A 242 -7.98 14.34 73.70
CA ALA A 242 -7.61 15.74 73.75
C ALA A 242 -6.61 16.10 72.62
N PRO A 243 -6.98 16.99 71.68
CA PRO A 243 -6.06 17.43 70.62
C PRO A 243 -4.78 18.08 71.14
N SER A 244 -4.82 18.67 72.34
CA SER A 244 -3.68 19.32 73.01
C SER A 244 -2.52 18.36 73.33
N LEU A 245 -2.80 17.06 73.47
CA LEU A 245 -1.80 16.04 73.81
C LEU A 245 -1.16 15.36 72.59
N GLY A 246 -1.62 15.67 71.37
CA GLY A 246 -0.97 15.24 70.13
C GLY A 246 -1.14 13.77 69.74
N ASP A 247 -1.90 12.96 70.49
CA ASP A 247 -2.17 11.55 70.16
C ASP A 247 -3.22 11.40 69.05
N ARG A 248 -2.89 11.88 67.84
CA ARG A 248 -3.78 11.79 66.67
C ARG A 248 -3.00 11.42 65.43
N TYR A 249 -3.52 10.45 64.69
CA TYR A 249 -2.83 9.87 63.54
C TYR A 249 -3.55 10.13 62.21
N PRO A 250 -2.80 10.24 61.10
CA PRO A 250 -3.37 10.27 59.76
C PRO A 250 -3.95 8.91 59.39
N THR A 251 -5.20 8.91 58.94
CA THR A 251 -5.92 7.70 58.54
C THR A 251 -6.56 7.90 57.17
N LEU A 252 -7.19 6.84 56.64
CA LEU A 252 -7.84 6.89 55.32
C LEU A 252 -8.95 7.95 55.21
N TYR A 253 -9.37 8.61 56.30
CA TYR A 253 -10.34 9.70 56.30
C TYR A 253 -9.71 11.12 56.45
N SER A 254 -8.40 11.23 56.72
CA SER A 254 -7.76 12.51 57.04
C SER A 254 -7.74 13.53 55.88
N GLY A 255 -7.84 13.08 54.62
CA GLY A 255 -7.79 13.95 53.43
C GLY A 255 -9.02 14.81 53.14
N LYS A 256 -10.16 14.62 53.82
CA LYS A 256 -11.35 15.48 53.61
C LYS A 256 -11.34 16.75 54.47
N ASN A 257 -10.77 16.73 55.69
CA ASN A 257 -10.98 17.76 56.71
C ASN A 257 -9.75 18.08 57.60
N ASN A 258 -8.52 17.61 57.29
CA ASN A 258 -7.38 17.70 58.22
C ASN A 258 -7.61 17.10 59.61
N ALA A 259 -8.64 16.26 59.76
CA ALA A 259 -8.95 15.59 61.02
C ALA A 259 -8.06 14.35 61.16
N SER A 260 -6.98 14.48 61.91
CA SER A 260 -6.28 13.35 62.49
C SER A 260 -7.22 12.60 63.47
N THR A 261 -7.12 11.27 63.51
CA THR A 261 -7.99 10.44 64.35
C THR A 261 -7.28 10.15 65.69
N PRO A 262 -7.94 10.32 66.85
CA PRO A 262 -7.34 9.96 68.13
C PRO A 262 -6.83 8.51 68.17
N GLY A 263 -5.69 8.26 68.81
CA GLY A 263 -5.08 6.91 68.90
C GLY A 263 -6.06 5.87 69.43
N VAL A 264 -6.75 6.18 70.54
CA VAL A 264 -7.77 5.30 71.13
C VAL A 264 -8.92 4.96 70.16
N ALA A 265 -9.28 5.87 69.25
CA ALA A 265 -10.33 5.63 68.25
C ALA A 265 -9.84 4.75 67.08
N VAL A 266 -8.53 4.77 66.79
CA VAL A 266 -7.90 3.80 65.87
C VAL A 266 -7.92 2.41 66.52
N LEU A 267 -7.53 2.28 67.79
CA LEU A 267 -7.60 1.02 68.53
C LEU A 267 -9.04 0.49 68.63
N ALA A 268 -10.02 1.36 68.87
CA ALA A 268 -11.44 1.01 68.83
C ALA A 268 -11.89 0.49 67.46
N SER A 269 -11.37 1.06 66.36
CA SER A 269 -11.64 0.58 65.00
C SER A 269 -11.06 -0.80 64.75
N VAL A 270 -9.84 -1.08 65.23
CA VAL A 270 -9.23 -2.41 65.16
C VAL A 270 -10.03 -3.43 65.97
N LEU A 271 -10.45 -3.06 67.18
CA LEU A 271 -11.32 -3.90 68.01
C LEU A 271 -12.65 -4.18 67.32
N ASN A 272 -13.27 -3.16 66.72
CA ASN A 272 -14.51 -3.30 65.97
C ASN A 272 -14.34 -4.25 64.78
N ALA A 273 -13.24 -4.15 64.04
CA ALA A 273 -12.93 -5.08 62.95
C ALA A 273 -12.74 -6.51 63.49
N SER A 274 -12.06 -6.68 64.61
CA SER A 274 -11.85 -8.00 65.23
C SER A 274 -13.16 -8.63 65.73
N LEU A 275 -14.04 -7.87 66.37
CA LEU A 275 -15.34 -8.33 66.86
C LEU A 275 -16.31 -8.75 65.74
N ASN A 276 -16.18 -8.13 64.57
CA ASN A 276 -17.00 -8.45 63.39
C ASN A 276 -16.29 -9.44 62.44
N GLU A 277 -15.15 -10.01 62.83
CA GLU A 277 -14.31 -10.88 61.99
C GLU A 277 -13.93 -10.26 60.63
N ALA A 278 -13.87 -8.93 60.58
CA ALA A 278 -13.68 -8.13 59.37
C ALA A 278 -12.25 -7.56 59.23
N LEU A 279 -11.26 -8.31 59.70
CA LEU A 279 -9.84 -8.01 59.45
C LEU A 279 -9.47 -8.49 58.04
N ILE A 280 -8.81 -7.62 57.28
CA ILE A 280 -8.56 -7.80 55.86
C ILE A 280 -7.16 -8.38 55.64
N ASP A 281 -7.09 -9.51 54.93
CA ASP A 281 -5.83 -10.10 54.48
C ASP A 281 -5.42 -9.52 53.14
N GLU A 282 -4.12 -9.24 52.99
CA GLU A 282 -3.54 -8.74 51.75
C GLU A 282 -2.92 -9.89 50.96
N ALA A 283 -3.13 -9.89 49.64
CA ALA A 283 -2.52 -10.88 48.78
C ALA A 283 -0.99 -10.80 48.84
N THR A 284 -0.35 -11.95 49.08
CA THR A 284 1.11 -12.04 49.01
C THR A 284 1.60 -11.61 47.62
N PRO A 285 2.83 -11.08 47.50
CA PRO A 285 3.37 -10.64 46.21
C PRO A 285 3.32 -11.73 45.13
N TRP A 286 3.54 -13.00 45.53
CA TRP A 286 3.47 -14.15 44.62
C TRP A 286 2.04 -14.47 44.17
N THR A 287 1.07 -14.44 45.08
CA THR A 287 -0.35 -14.63 44.72
C THR A 287 -0.84 -13.51 43.82
N LEU A 288 -0.45 -12.27 44.10
CA LEU A 288 -0.77 -11.10 43.28
C LEU A 288 -0.16 -11.21 41.88
N PHE A 289 1.12 -11.60 41.79
CA PHE A 289 1.80 -11.83 40.51
C PHE A 289 1.11 -12.92 39.68
N ALA A 290 0.76 -14.06 40.29
CA ALA A 290 0.08 -15.15 39.59
C ALA A 290 -1.32 -14.76 39.08
N LEU A 291 -2.11 -14.05 39.91
CA LEU A 291 -3.45 -13.58 39.55
C LEU A 291 -3.43 -12.55 38.42
N THR A 292 -2.42 -11.68 38.39
CA THR A 292 -2.27 -10.63 37.36
C THR A 292 -1.65 -11.14 36.06
N LEU A 293 -0.86 -12.22 36.13
CA LEU A 293 -0.23 -12.85 34.96
C LEU A 293 -1.26 -13.38 33.96
N ILE A 294 -2.34 -14.02 34.44
CA ILE A 294 -3.38 -14.62 33.60
C ILE A 294 -4.06 -13.57 32.69
N PRO A 295 -4.66 -12.48 33.19
CA PRO A 295 -5.28 -11.46 32.35
C PRO A 295 -4.25 -10.71 31.50
N MET A 296 -3.00 -10.57 31.95
CA MET A 296 -1.91 -10.01 31.12
C MET A 296 -1.62 -10.89 29.89
N LEU A 297 -1.53 -12.21 30.06
CA LEU A 297 -1.31 -13.15 28.96
C LEU A 297 -2.49 -13.16 27.98
N LEU A 298 -3.73 -13.15 28.48
CA LEU A 298 -4.92 -13.02 27.65
C LEU A 298 -4.91 -11.71 26.85
N MET A 299 -4.50 -10.60 27.47
CA MET A 299 -4.34 -9.33 26.79
C MET A 299 -3.24 -9.37 25.71
N LEU A 300 -2.08 -9.95 26.00
CA LEU A 300 -0.99 -10.15 25.02
C LEU A 300 -1.42 -11.01 23.83
N GLN A 301 -2.19 -12.06 24.08
CA GLN A 301 -2.76 -12.90 23.02
C GLN A 301 -3.77 -12.13 22.16
N SER A 302 -4.60 -11.29 22.79
CA SER A 302 -5.59 -10.44 22.12
C SER A 302 -4.96 -9.51 21.09
N LEU A 303 -3.77 -8.97 21.39
CA LEU A 303 -3.05 -8.02 20.54
C LEU A 303 -2.61 -8.64 19.19
N VAL A 304 -2.48 -9.97 19.14
CA VAL A 304 -2.08 -10.72 17.94
C VAL A 304 -3.29 -11.27 17.19
N MET A 305 -4.29 -11.79 17.90
CA MET A 305 -5.41 -12.51 17.28
C MET A 305 -6.60 -11.62 16.90
N LEU A 306 -6.83 -10.53 17.63
CA LEU A 306 -8.02 -9.69 17.46
C LEU A 306 -7.74 -8.42 16.65
N ARG A 307 -8.82 -7.87 16.08
CA ARG A 307 -8.76 -6.54 15.43
C ARG A 307 -8.45 -5.45 16.48
N PRO A 308 -7.80 -4.34 16.10
CA PRO A 308 -7.45 -3.25 17.03
C PRO A 308 -8.58 -2.81 17.96
N ARG A 309 -9.78 -2.60 17.41
CA ARG A 309 -10.95 -2.17 18.17
C ARG A 309 -11.39 -3.24 19.18
N GLN A 310 -11.34 -4.51 18.79
CA GLN A 310 -11.72 -5.64 19.66
C GLN A 310 -10.71 -5.83 20.79
N SER A 311 -9.41 -5.71 20.52
CA SER A 311 -8.38 -5.79 21.56
C SER A 311 -8.50 -4.65 22.57
N LEU A 312 -8.82 -3.43 22.12
CA LEU A 312 -9.07 -2.29 23.01
C LEU A 312 -10.30 -2.54 23.90
N ILE A 313 -11.41 -3.00 23.31
CA ILE A 313 -12.63 -3.33 24.06
C ILE A 313 -12.34 -4.42 25.11
N LEU A 314 -11.63 -5.49 24.72
CA LEU A 314 -11.26 -6.55 25.65
C LEU A 314 -10.36 -6.03 26.78
N ALA A 315 -9.40 -5.16 26.50
CA ALA A 315 -8.55 -4.58 27.54
C ALA A 315 -9.37 -3.75 28.55
N VAL A 316 -10.31 -2.92 28.07
CA VAL A 316 -11.21 -2.17 28.94
C VAL A 316 -12.08 -3.11 29.78
N LEU A 317 -12.63 -4.17 29.17
CA LEU A 317 -13.42 -5.18 29.90
C LEU A 317 -12.59 -5.90 30.96
N LEU A 318 -11.35 -6.28 30.67
CA LEU A 318 -10.45 -6.91 31.63
C LEU A 318 -10.09 -5.96 32.78
N ILE A 319 -9.86 -4.68 32.51
CA ILE A 319 -9.61 -3.67 33.55
C ILE A 319 -10.82 -3.54 34.48
N ILE A 320 -12.01 -3.36 33.91
CA ILE A 320 -13.26 -3.25 34.68
C ILE A 320 -13.50 -4.52 35.49
N SER A 321 -13.32 -5.70 34.87
CA SER A 321 -13.44 -6.99 35.55
C SER A 321 -12.45 -7.11 36.70
N GLY A 322 -11.18 -6.73 36.51
CA GLY A 322 -10.16 -6.80 37.55
C GLY A 322 -10.49 -5.93 38.76
N ILE A 323 -10.91 -4.68 38.52
CA ILE A 323 -11.35 -3.77 39.60
C ILE A 323 -12.60 -4.33 40.30
N THR A 324 -13.56 -4.85 39.53
CA THR A 324 -14.80 -5.42 40.09
C THR A 324 -14.54 -6.67 40.92
N THR A 325 -13.67 -7.57 40.46
CA THR A 325 -13.27 -8.77 41.21
C THR A 325 -12.50 -8.41 42.48
N SER A 326 -11.58 -7.45 42.40
CA SER A 326 -10.88 -6.92 43.58
C SER A 326 -11.85 -6.34 44.61
N TYR A 327 -12.80 -5.52 44.18
CA TYR A 327 -13.85 -4.98 45.05
C TYR A 327 -14.72 -6.09 45.66
N ALA A 328 -15.13 -7.09 44.89
CA ALA A 328 -15.93 -8.20 45.38
C ALA A 328 -15.20 -9.05 46.43
N LEU A 329 -13.91 -9.36 46.21
CA LEU A 329 -13.08 -10.07 47.18
C LEU A 329 -12.91 -9.27 48.47
N LEU A 330 -12.70 -7.96 48.35
CA LEU A 330 -12.59 -7.06 49.49
C LEU A 330 -13.89 -7.01 50.29
N THR A 331 -15.04 -6.97 49.62
CA THR A 331 -16.33 -6.79 50.29
C THR A 331 -16.86 -8.07 50.94
N PHE A 332 -16.71 -9.23 50.28
CA PHE A 332 -17.35 -10.49 50.66
C PHE A 332 -16.40 -11.52 51.29
N ALA A 333 -15.09 -11.40 51.05
CA ALA A 333 -14.10 -12.36 51.54
C ALA A 333 -13.03 -11.71 52.44
N ASP A 334 -13.15 -10.41 52.75
CA ASP A 334 -12.15 -9.63 53.49
C ASP A 334 -10.72 -9.84 52.95
N TYR A 335 -10.60 -9.96 51.63
CA TYR A 335 -9.33 -10.25 50.96
C TYR A 335 -9.00 -9.18 49.92
N TRP A 336 -7.88 -8.49 50.09
CA TRP A 336 -7.44 -7.42 49.21
C TRP A 336 -6.46 -7.93 48.15
N VAL A 337 -6.87 -7.79 46.89
CA VAL A 337 -6.01 -8.00 45.71
C VAL A 337 -5.90 -6.69 44.97
N ASP A 338 -4.70 -6.09 44.91
CA ASP A 338 -4.48 -4.82 44.22
C ASP A 338 -4.62 -4.99 42.68
N PRO A 339 -5.61 -4.36 42.02
CA PRO A 339 -5.77 -4.49 40.58
C PRO A 339 -4.83 -3.55 39.80
N VAL A 340 -4.18 -2.57 40.46
CA VAL A 340 -3.41 -1.50 39.82
C VAL A 340 -2.23 -1.99 38.98
N PRO A 341 -1.43 -3.00 39.37
CA PRO A 341 -0.36 -3.52 38.53
C PRO A 341 -0.86 -3.92 37.14
N PHE A 342 -1.99 -4.62 37.07
CA PHE A 342 -2.60 -5.03 35.81
C PHE A 342 -3.12 -3.82 35.01
N VAL A 343 -3.78 -2.86 35.66
CA VAL A 343 -4.28 -1.64 35.02
C VAL A 343 -3.15 -0.85 34.37
N LEU A 344 -2.03 -0.66 35.06
CA LEU A 344 -0.87 0.06 34.54
C LEU A 344 -0.26 -0.64 33.32
N ILE A 345 -0.08 -1.95 33.39
CA ILE A 345 0.43 -2.73 32.26
C ILE A 345 -0.53 -2.64 31.08
N ALA A 346 -1.84 -2.77 31.30
CA ALA A 346 -2.84 -2.68 30.26
C ALA A 346 -2.84 -1.31 29.55
N LEU A 347 -2.69 -0.23 30.31
CA LEU A 347 -2.59 1.14 29.78
C LEU A 347 -1.31 1.37 28.98
N LEU A 348 -0.17 0.78 29.38
CA LEU A 348 1.12 0.96 28.70
C LEU A 348 1.27 0.06 27.47
N LEU A 349 0.76 -1.17 27.54
CA LEU A 349 0.95 -2.16 26.48
C LEU A 349 0.16 -1.82 25.21
N GLN A 350 -1.05 -1.26 25.35
CA GLN A 350 -1.94 -0.94 24.22
C GLN A 350 -1.34 0.11 23.25
N PRO A 351 -0.88 1.30 23.70
CA PRO A 351 -0.23 2.27 22.82
C PRO A 351 1.07 1.74 22.21
N LEU A 352 1.87 1.02 22.99
CA LEU A 352 3.18 0.51 22.57
C LEU A 352 3.03 -0.53 21.45
N TRP A 353 2.01 -1.39 21.55
CA TRP A 353 1.66 -2.31 20.46
C TRP A 353 1.06 -1.60 19.24
N ALA A 354 0.21 -0.59 19.46
CA ALA A 354 -0.39 0.18 18.37
C ALA A 354 0.69 0.89 17.53
N TRP A 355 1.67 1.52 18.18
CA TRP A 355 2.85 2.11 17.54
C TRP A 355 3.58 1.09 16.68
N ARG A 356 3.96 -0.05 17.27
CA ARG A 356 4.75 -1.06 16.58
C ARG A 356 4.01 -1.66 15.39
N ARG A 357 2.69 -1.88 15.52
CA ARG A 357 1.85 -2.36 14.42
C ARG A 357 1.80 -1.34 13.28
N LEU A 358 1.71 -0.05 13.58
CA LEU A 358 1.73 1.01 12.58
C LEU A 358 3.06 1.02 11.83
N GLU A 359 4.18 0.92 12.54
CA GLU A 359 5.53 0.83 11.96
C GLU A 359 5.68 -0.38 11.03
N ALA A 360 5.16 -1.55 11.44
CA ALA A 360 5.17 -2.75 10.61
C ALA A 360 4.34 -2.58 9.32
N ILE A 361 3.18 -1.93 9.39
CA ILE A 361 2.35 -1.62 8.22
C ILE A 361 3.08 -0.65 7.29
N VAL A 362 3.68 0.39 7.85
CA VAL A 362 4.46 1.39 7.10
C VAL A 362 5.61 0.74 6.34
N ASN A 363 6.42 -0.07 7.01
CA ASN A 363 7.53 -0.78 6.39
C ASN A 363 7.02 -1.71 5.27
N LEU A 364 5.85 -2.34 5.46
CA LEU A 364 5.25 -3.18 4.43
C LEU A 364 4.78 -2.41 3.19
N VAL A 365 4.22 -1.22 3.37
CA VAL A 365 3.85 -0.33 2.28
C VAL A 365 5.09 0.18 1.56
N GLN A 366 6.14 0.56 2.29
CA GLN A 366 7.43 1.00 1.71
C GLN A 366 8.09 -0.09 0.88
N ASP A 367 8.18 -1.33 1.40
CA ASP A 367 8.75 -2.46 0.67
C ASP A 367 8.00 -2.69 -0.65
N LYS A 368 6.67 -2.71 -0.61
CA LYS A 368 5.84 -2.92 -1.81
C LYS A 368 5.95 -1.75 -2.80
N ALA A 369 6.06 -0.51 -2.31
CA ALA A 369 6.27 0.65 -3.16
C ALA A 369 7.66 0.63 -3.83
N ALA A 370 8.69 0.11 -3.14
CA ALA A 370 10.02 -0.07 -3.70
C ALA A 370 10.05 -1.16 -4.78
N ASP A 371 9.34 -2.28 -4.59
CA ASP A 371 9.20 -3.32 -5.62
C ASP A 371 8.54 -2.76 -6.90
N LEU A 372 7.56 -1.84 -6.78
CA LEU A 372 6.95 -1.17 -7.95
C LEU A 372 7.93 -0.24 -8.68
N ARG A 373 8.89 0.38 -7.98
CA ARG A 373 9.91 1.24 -8.61
C ARG A 373 10.91 0.47 -9.47
N GLN A 374 11.09 -0.83 -9.25
CA GLN A 374 12.02 -1.63 -10.05
C GLN A 374 11.59 -1.83 -11.50
N PHE A 375 10.33 -1.55 -11.85
CA PHE A 375 9.80 -1.70 -13.21
C PHE A 375 9.86 -0.41 -14.05
N GLN A 376 10.36 0.71 -13.51
CA GLN A 376 10.52 1.96 -14.27
C GLN A 376 11.91 2.04 -14.93
N PRO A 377 12.00 2.39 -16.24
CA PRO A 377 13.24 2.89 -16.83
C PRO A 377 13.61 4.20 -16.13
N ALA A 378 14.91 4.40 -15.91
CA ALA A 378 15.46 5.51 -15.12
C ALA A 378 15.25 6.90 -15.75
N GLU A 379 14.02 7.41 -15.82
CA GLU A 379 13.75 8.81 -16.08
C GLU A 379 13.67 9.59 -14.76
N ARG A 380 14.84 10.16 -14.43
CA ARG A 380 15.07 11.38 -13.64
C ARG A 380 13.85 11.97 -12.91
N THR A 381 13.39 11.33 -11.84
CA THR A 381 12.70 12.03 -10.75
C THR A 381 13.70 12.31 -9.63
N SER A 382 14.69 13.14 -9.95
CA SER A 382 15.48 13.87 -8.94
C SER A 382 14.71 15.13 -8.52
N ALA A 383 13.48 14.96 -8.05
CA ALA A 383 12.84 15.95 -7.20
C ALA A 383 12.94 15.36 -5.79
N ALA A 384 14.01 15.71 -5.09
CA ALA A 384 14.22 15.33 -3.70
C ALA A 384 12.93 15.64 -2.92
N MET A 385 12.25 14.59 -2.47
CA MET A 385 11.14 14.70 -1.52
C MET A 385 11.70 15.44 -0.30
N LYS A 386 11.35 16.72 -0.15
CA LYS A 386 11.48 17.40 1.13
C LYS A 386 10.65 16.58 2.11
N ALA A 387 11.33 15.91 3.04
CA ALA A 387 10.71 15.19 4.14
C ALA A 387 9.77 16.16 4.87
N SER A 388 8.46 16.01 4.68
CA SER A 388 7.52 16.73 5.53
C SER A 388 7.67 16.15 6.92
N ARG A 389 7.80 17.01 7.93
CA ARG A 389 7.92 16.59 9.34
C ARG A 389 6.72 15.74 9.81
N GLU A 390 5.60 15.77 9.10
CA GLU A 390 4.44 14.91 9.35
C GLU A 390 4.55 13.56 8.63
N VAL A 391 4.77 12.52 9.43
CA VAL A 391 4.85 11.11 9.06
C VAL A 391 3.56 10.65 8.33
N VAL A 392 2.38 11.15 8.74
CA VAL A 392 1.10 10.77 8.14
C VAL A 392 0.97 11.27 6.69
N LEU A 393 1.34 12.53 6.43
CA LEU A 393 1.32 13.09 5.07
C LEU A 393 2.36 12.42 4.17
N GLN A 394 3.50 12.00 4.72
CA GLN A 394 4.50 11.25 3.97
C GLN A 394 3.94 9.88 3.51
N HIS A 395 3.18 9.19 4.36
CA HIS A 395 2.56 7.91 3.99
C HIS A 395 1.41 8.05 3.01
N ALA A 396 0.56 9.07 3.16
CA ALA A 396 -0.49 9.38 2.18
C ALA A 396 0.12 9.64 0.79
N LYS A 397 1.16 10.49 0.73
CA LYS A 397 1.88 10.78 -0.52
C LYS A 397 2.51 9.55 -1.16
N LEU A 398 3.03 8.60 -0.38
CA LEU A 398 3.58 7.35 -0.91
C LEU A 398 2.50 6.46 -1.52
N LEU A 399 1.33 6.37 -0.88
CA LEU A 399 0.19 5.62 -1.41
C LEU A 399 -0.33 6.26 -2.70
N ASP A 400 -0.49 7.58 -2.70
CA ASP A 400 -0.93 8.33 -3.88
C ASP A 400 0.05 8.15 -5.05
N HIS A 401 1.36 8.17 -4.79
CA HIS A 401 2.37 7.89 -5.80
C HIS A 401 2.30 6.47 -6.33
N ALA A 402 2.12 5.47 -5.46
CA ALA A 402 2.02 4.07 -5.87
C ALA A 402 0.78 3.82 -6.73
N VAL A 403 -0.37 4.41 -6.36
CA VAL A 403 -1.62 4.35 -7.14
C VAL A 403 -1.47 5.08 -8.47
N ALA A 404 -0.89 6.29 -8.46
CA ALA A 404 -0.64 7.05 -9.68
C ALA A 404 0.31 6.32 -10.63
N SER A 405 1.35 5.68 -10.11
CA SER A 405 2.29 4.88 -10.90
C SER A 405 1.62 3.65 -11.51
N ALA A 406 0.82 2.91 -10.73
CA ALA A 406 0.09 1.75 -11.23
C ALA A 406 -0.91 2.14 -12.33
N ARG A 407 -1.57 3.30 -12.17
CA ARG A 407 -2.50 3.84 -13.17
C ARG A 407 -1.76 4.29 -14.44
N SER A 408 -0.64 4.99 -14.30
CA SER A 408 0.19 5.42 -15.42
C SER A 408 0.71 4.24 -16.24
N GLU A 409 1.04 3.12 -15.60
CA GLU A 409 1.48 1.90 -16.28
C GLU A 409 0.34 1.27 -17.11
N LEU A 410 -0.86 1.18 -16.51
CA LEU A 410 -2.04 0.68 -17.22
C LEU A 410 -2.44 1.58 -18.39
N ASP A 411 -2.37 2.90 -18.19
CA ASP A 411 -2.64 3.89 -19.24
C ASP A 411 -1.60 3.78 -20.37
N PHE A 412 -0.31 3.63 -20.04
CA PHE A 412 0.75 3.41 -21.03
C PHE A 412 0.52 2.14 -21.85
N LEU A 413 0.24 1.00 -21.20
CA LEU A 413 -0.04 -0.25 -21.90
C LEU A 413 -1.29 -0.14 -22.79
N SER A 414 -2.33 0.56 -22.34
CA SER A 414 -3.51 0.82 -23.16
C SER A 414 -3.16 1.63 -24.40
N VAL A 415 -2.39 2.71 -24.25
CA VAL A 415 -1.94 3.56 -25.37
C VAL A 415 -1.07 2.76 -26.34
N VAL A 416 -0.12 1.97 -25.84
CA VAL A 416 0.74 1.14 -26.68
C VAL A 416 -0.09 0.15 -27.51
N ILE A 417 -1.07 -0.52 -26.89
CA ILE A 417 -1.94 -1.47 -27.60
C ILE A 417 -2.80 -0.76 -28.64
N ASP A 418 -3.35 0.42 -28.32
CA ASP A 418 -4.20 1.20 -29.23
C ASP A 418 -3.46 1.80 -30.42
N GLU A 419 -2.20 2.19 -30.25
CA GLU A 419 -1.35 2.73 -31.33
C GLU A 419 -0.61 1.64 -32.11
N MET A 420 -0.80 0.35 -31.80
CA MET A 420 -0.23 -0.74 -32.61
C MET A 420 -0.74 -0.65 -34.06
N PRO A 421 0.14 -0.80 -35.06
CA PRO A 421 -0.24 -0.71 -36.48
C PRO A 421 -1.10 -1.89 -36.92
N ASP A 422 -0.90 -3.06 -36.31
CA ASP A 422 -1.67 -4.28 -36.56
C ASP A 422 -2.98 -4.29 -35.76
N THR A 423 -3.97 -5.02 -36.27
CA THR A 423 -5.25 -5.22 -35.60
C THR A 423 -5.13 -6.31 -34.54
N VAL A 424 -5.40 -5.96 -33.27
CA VAL A 424 -5.20 -6.85 -32.10
C VAL A 424 -6.51 -7.10 -31.38
N LEU A 425 -6.81 -8.39 -31.12
CA LEU A 425 -7.98 -8.85 -30.37
C LEU A 425 -7.56 -9.88 -29.31
N ILE A 426 -8.08 -9.75 -28.09
CA ILE A 426 -7.78 -10.66 -26.96
C ILE A 426 -9.07 -11.28 -26.48
N PHE A 427 -9.11 -12.61 -26.39
CA PHE A 427 -10.24 -13.40 -25.90
C PHE A 427 -9.86 -14.16 -24.62
N ASP A 428 -10.86 -14.45 -23.79
CA ASP A 428 -10.70 -15.31 -22.61
C ASP A 428 -10.78 -16.81 -22.94
N THR A 429 -10.65 -17.67 -21.92
CA THR A 429 -10.77 -19.14 -22.06
C THR A 429 -12.14 -19.63 -22.52
N GLN A 430 -13.18 -18.80 -22.40
CA GLN A 430 -14.56 -19.09 -22.82
C GLN A 430 -14.83 -18.57 -24.24
N GLY A 431 -13.84 -17.90 -24.84
CA GLY A 431 -13.90 -17.30 -26.16
C GLY A 431 -14.61 -15.95 -26.18
N GLN A 432 -14.80 -15.25 -25.06
CA GLN A 432 -15.38 -13.91 -25.04
C GLN A 432 -14.30 -12.86 -25.28
N LEU A 433 -14.61 -11.85 -26.11
CA LEU A 433 -13.68 -10.74 -26.38
C LEU A 433 -13.47 -9.87 -25.13
N LEU A 434 -12.22 -9.77 -24.67
CA LEU A 434 -11.81 -8.94 -23.54
C LEU A 434 -11.26 -7.58 -23.98
N LEU A 435 -10.51 -7.54 -25.08
CA LEU A 435 -9.85 -6.33 -25.54
C LEU A 435 -9.78 -6.29 -27.07
N SER A 436 -10.01 -5.11 -27.64
CA SER A 436 -9.78 -4.81 -29.05
C SER A 436 -9.07 -3.46 -29.15
N ASN A 437 -8.01 -3.38 -29.95
CA ASN A 437 -7.32 -2.12 -30.14
C ASN A 437 -8.04 -1.20 -31.13
N ARG A 438 -7.66 0.08 -31.15
CA ARG A 438 -8.20 1.08 -32.08
C ARG A 438 -8.21 0.62 -33.55
N LYS A 439 -7.16 -0.06 -34.02
CA LYS A 439 -7.10 -0.61 -35.39
C LYS A 439 -8.16 -1.66 -35.66
N ALA A 440 -8.43 -2.56 -34.71
CA ALA A 440 -9.52 -3.53 -34.80
C ALA A 440 -10.88 -2.83 -34.97
N GLN A 441 -11.11 -1.76 -34.20
CA GLN A 441 -12.36 -0.98 -34.24
C GLN A 441 -12.58 -0.22 -35.55
N GLN A 442 -11.50 0.18 -36.21
CA GLN A 442 -11.56 0.81 -37.54
C GLN A 442 -11.81 -0.23 -38.64
N LEU A 443 -11.24 -1.42 -38.50
CA LEU A 443 -11.24 -2.43 -39.55
C LEU A 443 -12.55 -3.23 -39.63
N PHE A 444 -13.10 -3.65 -38.48
CA PHE A 444 -14.31 -4.45 -38.42
C PHE A 444 -15.54 -3.62 -38.02
N ASP A 445 -16.73 -4.13 -38.32
CA ASP A 445 -17.97 -3.50 -37.88
C ASP A 445 -18.11 -3.50 -36.36
N SER A 446 -18.67 -2.43 -35.80
CA SER A 446 -18.92 -2.32 -34.35
C SER A 446 -19.80 -3.46 -33.82
N SER A 447 -20.67 -4.04 -34.67
CA SER A 447 -21.49 -5.22 -34.36
C SER A 447 -20.72 -6.54 -34.27
N LEU A 448 -19.45 -6.56 -34.69
CA LEU A 448 -18.53 -7.72 -34.58
C LEU A 448 -17.60 -7.64 -33.37
N ILE A 449 -17.43 -6.45 -32.78
CA ILE A 449 -16.44 -6.18 -31.73
C ILE A 449 -17.12 -5.98 -30.37
N THR A 450 -18.43 -5.72 -30.33
CA THR A 450 -19.15 -5.55 -29.05
C THR A 450 -19.70 -6.90 -28.59
N ASP A 451 -19.26 -7.39 -27.43
CA ASP A 451 -19.72 -8.65 -26.80
C ASP A 451 -19.72 -9.89 -27.73
N CYS A 452 -18.67 -10.04 -28.53
CA CYS A 452 -18.59 -11.14 -29.49
C CYS A 452 -17.84 -12.36 -28.94
N GLN A 453 -18.37 -13.55 -29.25
CA GLN A 453 -17.70 -14.82 -29.00
C GLN A 453 -16.81 -15.21 -30.20
N LEU A 454 -15.63 -15.75 -29.93
CA LEU A 454 -14.60 -16.12 -30.92
C LEU A 454 -15.14 -17.02 -32.04
N THR A 455 -16.02 -17.97 -31.71
CA THR A 455 -16.66 -18.89 -32.68
C THR A 455 -17.60 -18.15 -33.64
N GLU A 456 -18.35 -17.17 -33.14
CA GLU A 456 -19.22 -16.33 -33.95
C GLU A 456 -18.41 -15.37 -34.81
N PHE A 457 -17.36 -14.77 -34.24
CA PHE A 457 -16.41 -13.91 -34.94
C PHE A 457 -15.77 -14.65 -36.13
N ALA A 458 -15.23 -15.85 -35.89
CA ALA A 458 -14.64 -16.69 -36.93
C ALA A 458 -15.65 -17.08 -38.02
N LYS A 459 -16.89 -17.42 -37.63
CA LYS A 459 -17.95 -17.82 -38.57
C LYS A 459 -18.36 -16.66 -39.50
N ARG A 460 -18.53 -15.46 -38.97
CA ARG A 460 -18.93 -14.27 -39.76
C ARG A 460 -17.85 -13.83 -40.74
N LEU A 461 -16.58 -13.97 -40.37
CA LEU A 461 -15.43 -13.68 -41.23
C LEU A 461 -15.01 -14.88 -42.12
N GLN A 462 -15.76 -15.99 -42.09
CA GLN A 462 -15.47 -17.23 -42.83
C GLN A 462 -14.06 -17.78 -42.56
N LEU A 463 -13.53 -17.53 -41.36
CA LEU A 463 -12.22 -18.02 -40.94
C LEU A 463 -12.33 -19.50 -40.52
N PRO A 464 -11.40 -20.37 -40.94
CA PRO A 464 -11.42 -21.77 -40.59
C PRO A 464 -11.27 -21.92 -39.07
N LEU A 465 -12.26 -22.52 -38.41
CA LEU A 465 -12.27 -22.71 -36.95
C LEU A 465 -11.03 -23.48 -36.43
N ARG A 466 -10.39 -24.29 -37.29
CA ARG A 466 -9.13 -24.99 -37.01
C ARG A 466 -7.94 -24.05 -36.77
N ALA A 467 -7.96 -22.83 -37.29
CA ALA A 467 -6.92 -21.83 -37.05
C ALA A 467 -6.93 -21.29 -35.61
N PHE A 468 -7.99 -21.57 -34.85
CA PHE A 468 -8.18 -21.13 -33.46
C PHE A 468 -8.18 -22.28 -32.44
N SER A 469 -8.22 -23.55 -32.89
CA SER A 469 -8.26 -24.71 -32.01
C SER A 469 -6.87 -25.14 -31.55
N ASN A 470 -6.73 -25.34 -30.23
CA ASN A 470 -5.53 -25.71 -29.50
C ASN A 470 -4.61 -26.70 -30.24
N ALA A 471 -3.38 -26.26 -30.50
CA ALA A 471 -2.23 -27.11 -30.71
C ALA A 471 -1.87 -27.81 -29.38
N THR A 472 -2.62 -28.85 -29.01
CA THR A 472 -2.19 -29.82 -27.99
C THR A 472 -1.48 -31.03 -28.60
N ASP A 473 -1.47 -31.19 -29.93
CA ASP A 473 -0.82 -32.32 -30.64
C ASP A 473 0.19 -31.90 -31.73
N ALA A 474 0.85 -30.75 -31.59
CA ALA A 474 1.95 -30.36 -32.48
C ALA A 474 3.19 -29.99 -31.69
N THR A 475 3.97 -31.02 -31.34
CA THR A 475 5.42 -30.90 -31.36
C THR A 475 5.85 -30.34 -32.72
N GLN A 476 6.63 -29.26 -32.68
CA GLN A 476 7.35 -28.62 -33.80
C GLN A 476 6.52 -27.76 -34.77
N ASP A 477 6.90 -26.47 -34.80
CA ASP A 477 6.83 -25.56 -35.95
C ASP A 477 5.59 -25.63 -36.84
N SER A 478 4.53 -24.93 -36.44
CA SER A 478 3.77 -24.15 -37.41
C SER A 478 2.91 -23.09 -36.71
N THR A 479 3.39 -21.85 -36.63
CA THR A 479 2.48 -20.73 -36.91
C THR A 479 1.86 -21.03 -38.26
N GLN A 480 0.65 -21.58 -38.30
CA GLN A 480 -0.06 -21.83 -39.56
C GLN A 480 -0.36 -20.47 -40.20
N GLN A 481 0.55 -20.08 -41.08
CA GLN A 481 0.51 -18.86 -41.86
C GLN A 481 -0.65 -18.97 -42.84
N THR A 482 -1.80 -18.45 -42.45
CA THR A 482 -2.99 -18.52 -43.30
C THR A 482 -3.32 -17.11 -43.75
N ILE A 483 -3.15 -16.87 -45.05
CA ILE A 483 -3.53 -15.63 -45.70
C ILE A 483 -5.02 -15.71 -45.99
N PHE A 484 -5.77 -14.70 -45.56
CA PHE A 484 -7.20 -14.61 -45.78
C PHE A 484 -7.55 -13.33 -46.52
N GLN A 485 -8.45 -13.45 -47.47
CA GLN A 485 -9.05 -12.28 -48.10
C GLN A 485 -10.34 -11.95 -47.37
N LEU A 486 -10.39 -10.78 -46.72
CA LEU A 486 -11.52 -10.36 -45.89
C LEU A 486 -12.18 -9.14 -46.51
N ASN A 487 -13.51 -9.14 -46.52
CA ASN A 487 -14.28 -7.95 -46.84
C ASN A 487 -14.37 -7.08 -45.57
N THR A 488 -13.74 -5.91 -45.62
CA THR A 488 -13.67 -4.98 -44.48
C THR A 488 -14.39 -3.68 -44.82
N ARG A 489 -14.51 -2.78 -43.83
CA ARG A 489 -15.02 -1.42 -44.07
C ARG A 489 -14.19 -0.64 -45.10
N LEU A 490 -12.94 -1.03 -45.30
CA LEU A 490 -11.99 -0.44 -46.23
C LEU A 490 -11.91 -1.22 -47.55
N GLY A 491 -12.90 -2.07 -47.84
CA GLY A 491 -12.97 -2.92 -49.02
C GLY A 491 -12.35 -4.31 -48.82
N LEU A 492 -12.16 -5.02 -49.93
CA LEU A 492 -11.57 -6.35 -49.96
C LEU A 492 -10.05 -6.26 -49.79
N ARG A 493 -9.52 -6.87 -48.73
CA ARG A 493 -8.11 -6.79 -48.34
C ARG A 493 -7.55 -8.16 -47.98
N ASP A 494 -6.25 -8.34 -48.17
CA ASP A 494 -5.53 -9.56 -47.82
C ASP A 494 -4.88 -9.40 -46.45
N PHE A 495 -5.19 -10.29 -45.52
CA PHE A 495 -4.68 -10.29 -44.16
C PHE A 495 -3.88 -11.54 -43.84
N PHE A 496 -2.89 -11.35 -42.98
CA PHE A 496 -2.14 -12.39 -42.33
C PHE A 496 -2.59 -12.52 -40.86
N LEU A 497 -3.11 -13.69 -40.49
CA LEU A 497 -3.58 -13.96 -39.13
C LEU A 497 -2.52 -14.71 -38.32
N LYS A 498 -2.15 -14.15 -37.15
CA LYS A 498 -1.37 -14.83 -36.11
C LYS A 498 -2.23 -15.07 -34.88
N THR A 499 -2.16 -16.28 -34.34
CA THR A 499 -2.84 -16.65 -33.09
C THR A 499 -1.81 -17.14 -32.08
N THR A 500 -1.90 -16.68 -30.83
CA THR A 500 -1.02 -17.14 -29.73
C THR A 500 -1.77 -17.22 -28.42
N LEU A 501 -1.40 -18.18 -27.57
CA LEU A 501 -1.97 -18.36 -26.23
C LEU A 501 -1.01 -17.76 -25.19
N LEU A 502 -1.50 -16.78 -24.43
CA LEU A 502 -0.77 -16.16 -23.33
C LEU A 502 -1.11 -16.87 -22.03
N ARG A 503 -0.14 -17.58 -21.45
CA ARG A 503 -0.27 -18.22 -20.14
C ARG A 503 0.09 -17.24 -19.02
N ALA A 504 -0.89 -16.89 -18.19
CA ALA A 504 -0.68 -15.99 -17.05
C ALA A 504 -0.59 -16.78 -15.73
N PRO A 505 0.44 -16.58 -14.89
CA PRO A 505 0.63 -17.37 -13.66
C PRO A 505 -0.44 -17.14 -12.57
N SER A 506 -1.29 -16.12 -12.70
CA SER A 506 -2.33 -15.75 -11.72
C SER A 506 -3.69 -15.43 -12.36
N ARG A 507 -3.85 -15.65 -13.67
CA ARG A 507 -5.08 -15.37 -14.44
C ARG A 507 -5.37 -16.54 -15.37
N SER A 508 -6.60 -16.66 -15.84
CA SER A 508 -6.95 -17.62 -16.89
C SER A 508 -6.16 -17.35 -18.17
N ASP A 509 -5.83 -18.40 -18.92
CA ASP A 509 -5.11 -18.29 -20.19
C ASP A 509 -5.89 -17.37 -21.17
N LEU A 510 -5.16 -16.57 -21.95
CA LEU A 510 -5.76 -15.61 -22.88
C LEU A 510 -5.37 -15.94 -24.32
N GLN A 511 -6.31 -15.80 -25.25
CA GLN A 511 -6.05 -16.03 -26.68
C GLN A 511 -5.89 -14.70 -27.40
N LEU A 512 -4.71 -14.46 -27.98
CA LEU A 512 -4.35 -13.25 -28.73
C LEU A 512 -4.43 -13.53 -30.23
N LEU A 513 -5.19 -12.70 -30.95
CA LEU A 513 -5.30 -12.69 -32.40
C LEU A 513 -4.72 -11.38 -32.96
N ILE A 514 -3.85 -11.50 -33.96
CA ILE A 514 -3.23 -10.36 -34.65
C ILE A 514 -3.50 -10.49 -36.14
N PHE A 515 -4.10 -9.47 -36.75
CA PHE A 515 -4.30 -9.36 -38.20
C PHE A 515 -3.35 -8.29 -38.75
N THR A 516 -2.46 -8.70 -39.66
CA THR A 516 -1.55 -7.81 -40.39
C THR A 516 -2.05 -7.65 -41.82
N ASP A 517 -2.27 -6.42 -42.27
CA ASP A 517 -2.68 -6.12 -43.66
C ASP A 517 -1.49 -6.30 -44.60
N ILE A 518 -1.64 -7.18 -45.59
CA ILE A 518 -0.60 -7.50 -46.58
C ILE A 518 -1.05 -7.20 -48.02
N THR A 519 -2.13 -6.44 -48.19
CA THR A 519 -2.76 -6.18 -49.50
C THR A 519 -1.78 -5.59 -50.51
N ASP A 520 -1.08 -4.51 -50.14
CA ASP A 520 -0.14 -3.83 -51.05
C ASP A 520 1.04 -4.73 -51.43
N LEU A 521 1.54 -5.50 -50.48
CA LEU A 521 2.62 -6.46 -50.69
C LEU A 521 2.18 -7.56 -51.69
N ARG A 522 0.96 -8.09 -51.52
CA ARG A 522 0.37 -9.09 -52.41
C ARG A 522 0.14 -8.56 -53.83
N GLN A 523 -0.34 -7.33 -53.95
CA GLN A 523 -0.56 -6.68 -55.25
C GLN A 523 0.76 -6.46 -55.99
N SER A 524 1.77 -5.92 -55.31
CA SER A 524 3.11 -5.73 -55.88
C SER A 524 3.74 -7.05 -56.33
N GLN A 525 3.61 -8.10 -55.52
CA GLN A 525 4.11 -9.43 -55.88
C GLN A 525 3.38 -9.98 -57.12
N THR A 526 2.05 -9.85 -57.18
CA THR A 526 1.25 -10.33 -58.31
C THR A 526 1.57 -9.58 -59.61
N GLN A 527 1.80 -8.27 -59.54
CA GLN A 527 2.23 -7.46 -60.68
C GLN A 527 3.60 -7.91 -61.21
N ARG A 528 4.57 -8.10 -60.31
CA ARG A 528 5.90 -8.60 -60.66
C ARG A 528 5.85 -9.98 -61.32
N ASP A 529 5.06 -10.89 -60.76
CA ASP A 529 4.96 -12.26 -61.27
C ASP A 529 4.29 -12.29 -62.66
N ARG A 530 3.28 -11.44 -62.90
CA ARG A 530 2.68 -11.26 -64.23
C ARG A 530 3.68 -10.70 -65.24
N ALA A 531 4.47 -9.69 -64.87
CA ALA A 531 5.48 -9.10 -65.75
C ALA A 531 6.55 -10.12 -66.16
N LEU A 532 7.03 -10.94 -65.22
CA LEU A 532 7.99 -12.02 -65.49
C LEU A 532 7.42 -13.09 -66.44
N GLN A 533 6.13 -13.42 -66.29
CA GLN A 533 5.46 -14.39 -67.14
C GLN A 533 5.33 -13.90 -68.59
N PHE A 534 4.98 -12.63 -68.80
CA PHE A 534 4.91 -12.02 -70.14
C PHE A 534 6.29 -11.95 -70.80
N LEU A 535 7.33 -11.51 -70.09
CA LEU A 535 8.69 -11.43 -70.61
C LEU A 535 9.20 -12.78 -71.12
N SER A 536 8.97 -13.83 -70.34
CA SER A 536 9.41 -15.19 -70.66
C SER A 536 8.72 -15.75 -71.91
N HIS A 537 7.45 -15.38 -72.13
CA HIS A 537 6.69 -15.80 -73.30
C HIS A 537 7.23 -15.14 -74.57
N ASP A 538 7.49 -13.83 -74.51
CA ASP A 538 7.77 -13.05 -75.71
C ASP A 538 9.24 -13.08 -76.13
N MET A 539 10.18 -13.26 -75.18
CA MET A 539 11.58 -13.57 -75.52
C MET A 539 11.72 -14.94 -76.21
N ARG A 540 10.81 -15.88 -75.96
CA ARG A 540 10.88 -17.22 -76.56
C ARG A 540 10.71 -17.16 -78.07
N THR A 541 9.93 -16.23 -78.59
CA THR A 541 9.64 -16.07 -80.03
C THR A 541 10.86 -15.67 -80.87
N PRO A 542 11.63 -14.60 -80.56
CA PRO A 542 12.86 -14.28 -81.26
C PRO A 542 13.94 -15.35 -81.04
N ILE A 543 14.04 -15.95 -79.84
CA ILE A 543 14.97 -17.06 -79.59
C ILE A 543 14.64 -18.26 -80.49
N ALA A 544 13.37 -18.66 -80.57
CA ALA A 544 12.93 -19.76 -81.43
C ALA A 544 13.19 -19.45 -82.92
N SER A 545 13.05 -18.20 -83.33
CA SER A 545 13.33 -17.74 -84.69
C SER A 545 14.84 -17.79 -85.00
N ILE A 546 15.70 -17.32 -84.10
CA ILE A 546 17.16 -17.45 -84.20
C ILE A 546 17.57 -18.93 -84.27
N LEU A 547 16.98 -19.78 -83.43
CA LEU A 547 17.25 -21.22 -83.42
C LEU A 547 16.77 -21.91 -84.71
N SER A 548 15.66 -21.47 -85.31
CA SER A 548 15.16 -21.99 -86.58
C SER A 548 16.09 -21.57 -87.74
N LEU A 549 16.47 -20.29 -87.79
CA LEU A 549 17.37 -19.75 -88.81
C LEU A 549 18.77 -20.36 -88.75
N THR A 550 19.28 -20.68 -87.54
CA THR A 550 20.59 -21.33 -87.37
C THR A 550 20.57 -22.83 -87.65
N ARG A 551 19.41 -23.50 -87.56
CA ARG A 551 19.26 -24.92 -87.93
C ARG A 551 19.10 -25.14 -89.44
N THR A 552 18.70 -24.11 -90.18
CA THR A 552 18.44 -24.21 -91.63
C THR A 552 19.75 -24.00 -92.40
N THR A 553 20.59 -25.03 -92.45
CA THR A 553 21.82 -25.04 -93.26
C THR A 553 21.48 -25.64 -94.63
N THR A 554 20.99 -24.81 -95.55
CA THR A 554 20.78 -25.22 -96.95
C THR A 554 21.93 -24.70 -97.80
N GLU A 555 22.67 -25.62 -98.44
CA GLU A 555 23.90 -25.41 -99.23
C GLU A 555 23.76 -24.52 -100.48
N ASN A 556 22.67 -23.77 -100.68
CA ASN A 556 22.45 -22.93 -101.88
C ASN A 556 21.63 -21.64 -101.61
N ALA A 557 21.78 -21.00 -100.44
CA ALA A 557 21.20 -19.67 -100.19
C ALA A 557 22.27 -18.57 -100.32
N PRO A 558 21.93 -17.34 -100.77
CA PRO A 558 22.87 -16.22 -100.84
C PRO A 558 23.46 -15.94 -99.45
N GLU A 559 24.79 -15.82 -99.35
CA GLU A 559 25.56 -15.91 -98.09
C GLU A 559 25.19 -14.88 -96.99
N ASP A 560 24.41 -13.82 -97.26
CA ASP A 560 24.17 -12.73 -96.28
C ASP A 560 22.77 -12.67 -95.63
N THR A 561 21.73 -13.27 -96.21
CA THR A 561 20.33 -13.06 -95.74
C THR A 561 19.95 -13.71 -94.39
N PRO A 562 20.43 -14.91 -94.00
CA PRO A 562 20.09 -15.49 -92.70
C PRO A 562 20.85 -14.80 -91.54
N ARG A 563 22.05 -14.27 -91.80
CA ARG A 563 22.89 -13.59 -90.81
C ARG A 563 22.26 -12.28 -90.36
N GLU A 564 21.79 -11.46 -91.30
CA GLU A 564 21.12 -10.18 -90.99
C GLU A 564 19.85 -10.39 -90.16
N LYS A 565 19.04 -11.43 -90.45
CA LYS A 565 17.84 -11.74 -89.67
C LYS A 565 18.15 -12.24 -88.26
N ILE A 566 19.22 -13.03 -88.08
CA ILE A 566 19.71 -13.44 -86.76
C ILE A 566 20.16 -12.22 -85.95
N VAL A 567 20.95 -11.34 -86.57
CA VAL A 567 21.43 -10.10 -85.95
C VAL A 567 20.24 -9.21 -85.56
N SER A 568 19.24 -9.07 -86.43
CA SER A 568 18.01 -8.32 -86.16
C SER A 568 17.27 -8.88 -84.94
N HIS A 569 17.02 -10.18 -84.88
CA HIS A 569 16.32 -10.79 -83.74
C HIS A 569 17.13 -10.70 -82.43
N ALA A 570 18.46 -10.77 -82.50
CA ALA A 570 19.32 -10.59 -81.33
C ALA A 570 19.27 -9.15 -80.80
N HIS A 571 19.27 -8.16 -81.69
CA HIS A 571 19.07 -6.75 -81.31
C HIS A 571 17.68 -6.52 -80.69
N THR A 572 16.63 -7.11 -81.27
CA THR A 572 15.28 -7.05 -80.69
C THR A 572 15.24 -7.61 -79.27
N LEU A 573 15.93 -8.74 -79.03
CA LEU A 573 15.98 -9.38 -77.71
C LEU A 573 16.76 -8.54 -76.69
N LEU A 574 17.91 -7.98 -77.08
CA LEU A 574 18.68 -7.06 -76.24
C LEU A 574 17.84 -5.84 -75.86
N GLN A 575 17.14 -5.24 -76.82
CA GLN A 575 16.27 -4.09 -76.57
C GLN A 575 15.11 -4.44 -75.63
N MET A 576 14.47 -5.62 -75.77
CA MET A 576 13.45 -6.10 -74.83
C MET A 576 14.00 -6.26 -73.41
N MET A 577 15.23 -6.76 -73.29
CA MET A 577 15.90 -6.93 -71.99
C MET A 577 16.22 -5.56 -71.35
N ASP A 578 16.71 -4.61 -72.13
CA ASP A 578 16.98 -3.25 -71.68
C ASP A 578 15.70 -2.53 -71.26
N ASP A 579 14.63 -2.61 -72.06
CA ASP A 579 13.32 -2.03 -71.74
C ASP A 579 12.71 -2.65 -70.46
N PHE A 580 12.90 -3.96 -70.25
CA PHE A 580 12.47 -4.62 -69.01
C PHE A 580 13.27 -4.17 -67.79
N ILE A 581 14.61 -4.08 -67.91
CA ILE A 581 15.47 -3.59 -66.82
C ILE A 581 15.09 -2.16 -66.45
N LEU A 582 14.83 -1.31 -67.45
CA LEU A 582 14.41 0.07 -67.23
C LEU A 582 12.99 0.16 -66.65
N THR A 583 12.09 -0.76 -66.99
CA THR A 583 10.73 -0.84 -66.39
C THR A 583 10.79 -1.22 -64.92
N ILE A 584 11.58 -2.25 -64.54
CA ILE A 584 11.83 -2.60 -63.13
C ILE A 584 12.46 -1.42 -62.38
N SER A 585 13.43 -0.75 -63.02
CA SER A 585 14.09 0.41 -62.43
C SER A 585 13.12 1.59 -62.26
N ALA A 586 12.19 1.76 -63.20
CA ALA A 586 11.12 2.75 -63.11
C ALA A 586 10.14 2.41 -61.99
N GLU A 587 9.86 1.15 -61.66
CA GLU A 587 8.97 0.73 -60.57
C GLU A 587 9.63 0.73 -59.18
N ALA A 588 10.96 0.74 -59.10
CA ALA A 588 11.70 0.75 -57.85
C ALA A 588 11.30 1.92 -56.92
N SER A 589 11.35 1.66 -55.61
CA SER A 589 10.96 2.60 -54.54
C SER A 589 11.84 3.86 -54.50
N THR A 590 13.07 3.76 -55.01
CA THR A 590 14.05 4.85 -55.08
C THR A 590 14.08 5.46 -56.47
N TYR A 591 13.19 6.42 -56.73
CA TYR A 591 13.14 7.19 -57.98
C TYR A 591 13.83 8.54 -57.78
N LYS A 592 15.05 8.70 -58.30
CA LYS A 592 15.83 9.95 -58.16
C LYS A 592 15.60 10.85 -59.37
N VAL A 593 15.12 12.06 -59.12
CA VAL A 593 15.02 13.16 -60.09
C VAL A 593 15.97 14.28 -59.68
N GLN A 594 16.51 14.98 -60.66
CA GLN A 594 17.40 16.14 -60.46
C GLN A 594 16.99 17.26 -61.43
N PRO A 595 17.29 18.53 -61.15
CA PRO A 595 17.02 19.61 -62.10
C PRO A 595 17.90 19.43 -63.34
N VAL A 596 17.29 19.32 -64.51
CA VAL A 596 17.96 19.18 -65.80
C VAL A 596 17.38 20.20 -66.77
N LEU A 597 18.24 20.83 -67.56
CA LEU A 597 17.82 21.72 -68.64
C LEU A 597 17.05 20.91 -69.71
N LEU A 598 15.85 21.35 -70.07
CA LEU A 598 15.01 20.64 -71.03
C LEU A 598 15.69 20.49 -72.39
N ASP A 599 16.42 21.51 -72.84
CA ASP A 599 17.14 21.50 -74.11
C ASP A 599 18.15 20.36 -74.18
N ASN A 600 18.84 20.04 -73.08
CA ASN A 600 19.76 18.90 -73.04
C ASN A 600 19.02 17.58 -73.26
N LEU A 601 17.85 17.41 -72.63
CA LEU A 601 17.04 16.20 -72.78
C LEU A 601 16.52 16.04 -74.22
N LEU A 602 16.08 17.13 -74.85
CA LEU A 602 15.60 17.13 -76.23
C LEU A 602 16.73 16.87 -77.22
N ASN A 603 17.87 17.54 -77.06
CA ASN A 603 19.05 17.34 -77.90
C ASN A 603 19.56 15.89 -77.81
N ASP A 604 19.73 15.36 -76.60
CA ASP A 604 20.15 13.97 -76.37
C ASP A 604 19.17 12.96 -77.01
N SER A 605 17.88 13.29 -77.05
CA SER A 605 16.85 12.44 -77.64
C SER A 605 16.81 12.52 -79.17
N LEU A 606 17.01 13.72 -79.73
CA LEU A 606 17.05 13.97 -81.18
C LEU A 606 18.30 13.36 -81.81
N GLU A 607 19.46 13.49 -81.16
CA GLU A 607 20.73 12.90 -81.62
C GLU A 607 20.63 11.38 -81.74
N GLN A 608 20.00 10.71 -80.77
CA GLN A 608 19.82 9.25 -80.77
C GLN A 608 18.93 8.72 -81.91
N VAL A 609 18.09 9.56 -82.51
CA VAL A 609 17.21 9.14 -83.62
C VAL A 609 17.60 9.77 -84.96
N ALA A 610 18.70 10.53 -85.01
CA ALA A 610 19.15 11.26 -86.19
C ALA A 610 19.45 10.32 -87.37
N ASP A 611 20.27 9.28 -87.14
CA ASP A 611 20.65 8.31 -88.18
C ASP A 611 19.41 7.57 -88.76
N LEU A 612 18.44 7.26 -87.89
CA LEU A 612 17.20 6.59 -88.30
C LEU A 612 16.32 7.52 -89.16
N ALA A 613 16.26 8.80 -88.81
CA ALA A 613 15.55 9.80 -89.59
C ALA A 613 16.23 10.03 -90.95
N GLU A 614 17.57 10.11 -90.97
CA GLU A 614 18.37 10.25 -92.20
C GLU A 614 18.19 9.05 -93.14
N ALA A 615 18.22 7.82 -92.62
CA ALA A 615 18.00 6.60 -93.40
C ALA A 615 16.62 6.57 -94.09
N LYS A 616 15.62 7.27 -93.54
CA LYS A 616 14.26 7.39 -94.10
C LYS A 616 14.01 8.70 -94.88
N ASP A 617 15.04 9.53 -95.07
CA ASP A 617 14.98 10.88 -95.65
C ASP A 617 13.94 11.77 -94.93
N ILE A 618 13.86 11.68 -93.60
CA ILE A 618 12.97 12.48 -92.75
C ILE A 618 13.76 13.62 -92.10
N LYS A 619 13.24 14.85 -92.22
CA LYS A 619 13.86 16.03 -91.59
C LYS A 619 13.33 16.23 -90.17
N LEU A 620 14.21 16.17 -89.17
CA LEU A 620 13.89 16.58 -87.80
C LEU A 620 13.97 18.10 -87.69
N ARG A 621 12.89 18.76 -87.25
CA ARG A 621 12.84 20.21 -87.01
C ARG A 621 12.53 20.47 -85.55
N ASP A 622 13.52 21.02 -84.85
CA ASP A 622 13.29 21.63 -83.55
C ASP A 622 12.84 23.09 -83.75
N GLU A 623 11.58 23.36 -83.40
CA GLU A 623 10.96 24.69 -83.46
C GLU A 623 10.69 25.22 -82.03
N SER A 624 11.45 24.74 -81.05
CA SER A 624 11.36 25.16 -79.65
C SER A 624 11.87 26.60 -79.45
N GLU A 625 11.22 27.34 -78.56
CA GLU A 625 11.73 28.66 -78.13
C GLU A 625 12.94 28.46 -77.22
N ILE A 626 14.07 29.14 -77.49
CA ILE A 626 15.28 29.10 -76.63
C ILE A 626 14.84 29.53 -75.23
N SER A 627 14.89 28.60 -74.27
CA SER A 627 14.34 28.85 -72.95
C SER A 627 15.10 28.08 -71.87
N ASP A 628 15.60 28.79 -70.86
CA ASP A 628 16.28 28.25 -69.68
C ASP A 628 15.27 27.53 -68.75
N ILE A 629 14.63 26.48 -69.27
CA ILE A 629 13.61 25.67 -68.58
C ILE A 629 14.28 24.48 -67.90
N PHE A 630 14.13 24.40 -66.58
CA PHE A 630 14.57 23.26 -65.80
C PHE A 630 13.38 22.35 -65.47
N VAL A 631 13.54 21.05 -65.74
CA VAL A 631 12.59 20.01 -65.32
C VAL A 631 13.25 19.09 -64.29
N MET A 632 12.49 18.68 -63.27
CA MET A 632 12.96 17.69 -62.31
C MET A 632 12.88 16.31 -62.95
N ALA A 633 14.00 15.83 -63.49
CA ALA A 633 14.04 14.64 -64.32
C ALA A 633 15.04 13.58 -63.84
N ASN A 634 14.67 12.31 -64.02
CA ASN A 634 15.63 11.24 -64.17
C ASN A 634 16.08 11.22 -65.64
N THR A 635 17.25 11.82 -65.91
CA THR A 635 17.77 12.04 -67.27
C THR A 635 17.67 10.79 -68.14
N ARG A 636 18.15 9.64 -67.66
CA ARG A 636 18.20 8.39 -68.43
C ARG A 636 16.80 7.88 -68.80
N LEU A 637 15.86 7.89 -67.85
CA LEU A 637 14.51 7.39 -68.08
C LEU A 637 13.69 8.34 -68.97
N LEU A 638 13.83 9.65 -68.77
CA LEU A 638 13.08 10.64 -69.53
C LEU A 638 13.59 10.77 -70.98
N VAL A 639 14.89 10.75 -71.21
CA VAL A 639 15.47 10.67 -72.57
C VAL A 639 14.98 9.41 -73.28
N ARG A 640 14.97 8.25 -72.62
CA ARG A 640 14.43 7.01 -73.20
C ARG A 640 12.95 7.13 -73.58
N ALA A 641 12.13 7.76 -72.73
CA ALA A 641 10.73 7.99 -73.01
C ALA A 641 10.54 8.90 -74.25
N LEU A 642 11.32 9.98 -74.36
CA LEU A 642 11.30 10.89 -75.51
C LEU A 642 11.78 10.19 -76.79
N VAL A 643 12.86 9.41 -76.72
CA VAL A 643 13.35 8.59 -77.85
C VAL A 643 12.29 7.60 -78.32
N ASN A 644 11.54 6.97 -77.41
CA ASN A 644 10.44 6.06 -77.79
C ASN A 644 9.32 6.81 -78.56
N LEU A 645 8.99 8.03 -78.15
CA LEU A 645 8.00 8.86 -78.85
C LEU A 645 8.51 9.31 -80.23
N LEU A 646 9.76 9.76 -80.32
CA LEU A 646 10.40 10.18 -81.57
C LEU A 646 10.56 9.01 -82.55
N PHE A 647 10.99 7.84 -82.06
CA PHE A 647 11.09 6.62 -82.85
C PHE A 647 9.73 6.25 -83.45
N ASN A 648 8.65 6.31 -82.67
CA ASN A 648 7.31 6.07 -83.17
C ASN A 648 6.91 7.12 -84.23
N ALA A 649 7.25 8.40 -84.00
CA ALA A 649 6.99 9.45 -84.98
C ALA A 649 7.72 9.19 -86.32
N ILE A 650 8.99 8.75 -86.30
CA ILE A 650 9.78 8.38 -87.50
C ILE A 650 9.23 7.13 -88.18
N LYS A 651 8.84 6.14 -87.37
CA LYS A 651 8.28 4.88 -87.86
C LYS A 651 7.03 5.09 -88.69
N PHE A 652 6.09 5.91 -88.19
CA PHE A 652 4.79 6.12 -88.84
C PHE A 652 4.74 7.30 -89.81
N ALA A 653 5.84 8.05 -89.92
CA ALA A 653 5.94 9.13 -90.89
C ALA A 653 6.26 8.59 -92.31
N PRO A 654 5.65 9.17 -93.37
CA PRO A 654 6.00 8.87 -94.75
C PRO A 654 7.44 9.34 -95.08
N THR A 655 8.09 8.69 -96.04
CA THR A 655 9.42 9.10 -96.52
C THR A 655 9.38 10.53 -97.07
N LYS A 656 10.47 11.30 -96.90
CA LYS A 656 10.56 12.73 -97.31
C LYS A 656 9.67 13.70 -96.53
N SER A 657 9.22 13.30 -95.34
CA SER A 657 8.45 14.17 -94.44
C SER A 657 9.34 14.89 -93.43
N ALA A 658 8.71 15.70 -92.57
CA ALA A 658 9.38 16.34 -91.45
C ALA A 658 8.66 16.04 -90.14
N ILE A 659 9.42 15.79 -89.08
CA ILE A 659 8.91 15.67 -87.71
C ILE A 659 9.24 16.95 -86.99
N ARG A 660 8.22 17.56 -86.40
CA ARG A 660 8.36 18.81 -85.66
C ARG A 660 8.28 18.54 -84.17
N VAL A 661 9.30 19.01 -83.45
CA VAL A 661 9.35 19.06 -81.99
C VAL A 661 9.26 20.51 -81.56
N GLN A 662 8.38 20.81 -80.61
CA GLN A 662 8.19 22.16 -80.08
C GLN A 662 7.97 22.09 -78.57
N SER A 663 8.80 22.77 -77.78
CA SER A 663 8.54 23.01 -76.35
C SER A 663 7.99 24.42 -76.11
N ARG A 664 6.93 24.52 -75.30
CA ARG A 664 6.36 25.81 -74.85
C ARG A 664 6.08 25.79 -73.36
N ALA A 665 6.63 26.76 -72.62
CA ALA A 665 6.28 26.96 -71.23
C ALA A 665 4.98 27.77 -71.09
N GLN A 666 4.12 27.37 -70.17
CA GLN A 666 2.90 28.08 -69.82
C GLN A 666 2.80 28.23 -68.30
N HIS A 667 2.56 29.45 -67.84
CA HIS A 667 2.30 29.73 -66.44
C HIS A 667 0.79 29.67 -66.19
N SER A 668 0.34 28.83 -65.26
CA SER A 668 -1.07 28.71 -64.90
C SER A 668 -1.41 29.61 -63.71
N LEU A 669 -2.24 30.64 -63.94
CA LEU A 669 -2.69 31.60 -62.93
C LEU A 669 -3.53 30.95 -61.80
N GLU A 670 -4.12 29.78 -62.04
CA GLU A 670 -4.97 29.09 -61.05
C GLU A 670 -4.19 28.21 -60.06
N THR A 671 -3.00 27.72 -60.43
CA THR A 671 -2.22 26.76 -59.61
C THR A 671 -0.88 27.30 -59.14
N SER A 672 -0.49 28.52 -59.56
CA SER A 672 0.84 29.10 -59.31
C SER A 672 2.00 28.17 -59.71
N SER A 673 1.76 27.25 -60.64
CA SER A 673 2.73 26.27 -61.13
C SER A 673 3.03 26.54 -62.61
N THR A 674 4.30 26.41 -62.96
CA THR A 674 4.75 26.53 -64.35
C THR A 674 4.90 25.15 -64.94
N GLN A 675 4.39 24.96 -66.15
CA GLN A 675 4.46 23.70 -66.86
C GLN A 675 5.05 23.93 -68.25
N VAL A 676 5.77 22.94 -68.76
CA VAL A 676 6.26 22.92 -70.13
C VAL A 676 5.56 21.81 -70.90
N THR A 677 5.04 22.16 -72.08
CA THR A 677 4.42 21.19 -73.00
C THR A 677 5.36 20.96 -74.17
N ILE A 678 5.83 19.71 -74.30
CA ILE A 678 6.62 19.22 -75.44
C ILE A 678 5.64 18.59 -76.43
N THR A 679 5.56 19.16 -77.63
CA THR A 679 4.69 18.70 -78.71
C THR A 679 5.52 18.06 -79.81
N ILE A 680 5.29 16.78 -80.09
CA ILE A 680 5.88 16.04 -81.21
C ILE A 680 4.78 15.79 -82.23
N SER A 681 5.00 16.21 -83.48
CA SER A 681 4.00 16.06 -84.56
C SER A 681 4.61 15.48 -85.84
N ASN A 682 3.87 14.57 -86.47
CA ASN A 682 4.24 13.93 -87.73
C ASN A 682 3.00 13.68 -88.61
N THR A 683 3.18 13.55 -89.93
CA THR A 683 2.10 13.13 -90.83
C THR A 683 1.90 11.62 -90.78
N VAL A 684 0.66 11.15 -90.72
CA VAL A 684 0.33 9.70 -90.69
C VAL A 684 -0.53 9.36 -91.91
N GLU A 685 -0.11 8.39 -92.72
CA GLU A 685 -0.92 7.83 -93.81
C GLU A 685 -1.87 6.73 -93.31
N ALA A 686 -3.09 6.72 -93.84
CA ALA A 686 -4.16 5.82 -93.42
C ALA A 686 -4.08 4.39 -94.01
N ASN A 687 -3.10 4.09 -94.87
CA ASN A 687 -2.85 2.75 -95.43
C ASN A 687 -1.36 2.61 -95.80
N ALA A 688 -0.56 2.03 -94.90
CA ALA A 688 0.78 1.58 -95.28
C ALA A 688 0.65 0.24 -96.02
N ASP A 689 0.68 0.30 -97.35
CA ASP A 689 0.73 -0.89 -98.21
C ASP A 689 1.98 -1.75 -97.91
N ALA A 690 1.78 -3.05 -97.96
CA ALA A 690 2.59 -4.10 -97.35
C ALA A 690 3.95 -4.40 -98.02
N HIS A 691 4.65 -3.43 -98.62
CA HIS A 691 5.92 -3.68 -99.34
C HIS A 691 7.15 -2.86 -98.92
N ASP A 692 7.05 -1.94 -97.95
CA ASP A 692 8.21 -1.25 -97.32
C ASP A 692 8.46 -1.72 -95.88
N LEU A 693 8.37 -3.03 -95.64
CA LEU A 693 8.72 -3.63 -94.36
C LEU A 693 10.23 -3.89 -94.30
N VAL A 694 10.99 -2.91 -93.78
CA VAL A 694 12.16 -3.25 -92.96
C VAL A 694 11.68 -4.26 -91.91
N PRO A 695 12.34 -5.43 -91.72
CA PRO A 695 11.78 -6.51 -90.92
C PRO A 695 11.43 -6.08 -89.50
N LEU A 696 10.11 -6.10 -89.21
CA LEU A 696 9.47 -6.30 -87.91
C LEU A 696 10.24 -5.82 -86.66
N MET A 697 10.06 -4.53 -86.30
CA MET A 697 9.82 -4.19 -84.90
C MET A 697 8.32 -4.07 -84.66
N LEU A 698 7.66 -5.19 -84.36
CA LEU A 698 6.40 -5.17 -83.64
C LEU A 698 6.72 -4.65 -82.23
N GLY A 699 6.44 -3.37 -81.98
CA GLY A 699 6.60 -2.78 -80.65
C GLY A 699 5.51 -3.32 -79.72
N PHE A 700 5.93 -3.90 -78.60
CA PHE A 700 5.12 -4.70 -77.68
C PHE A 700 4.06 -3.96 -76.85
N GLY A 701 3.64 -2.74 -77.20
CA GLY A 701 2.80 -1.89 -76.34
C GLY A 701 3.52 -1.39 -75.07
N LEU A 702 4.51 -2.14 -74.57
CA LEU A 702 5.41 -1.80 -73.47
C LEU A 702 6.12 -0.45 -73.64
N GLY A 703 6.43 -0.06 -74.87
CA GLY A 703 7.08 1.22 -75.14
C GLY A 703 6.22 2.43 -74.74
N LEU A 704 4.90 2.35 -74.90
CA LEU A 704 3.98 3.42 -74.51
C LEU A 704 3.58 3.32 -73.03
N ASP A 705 3.45 2.11 -72.49
CA ASP A 705 3.21 1.90 -71.05
C ASP A 705 4.41 2.39 -70.20
N PHE A 706 5.64 2.15 -70.68
CA PHE A 706 6.86 2.69 -70.09
C PHE A 706 6.85 4.23 -70.13
N VAL A 707 6.48 4.82 -71.27
CA VAL A 707 6.34 6.27 -71.40
C VAL A 707 5.30 6.78 -70.40
N ASP A 708 4.13 6.16 -70.31
CA ASP A 708 3.07 6.57 -69.39
C ASP A 708 3.54 6.52 -67.92
N ASN A 709 4.21 5.45 -67.51
CA ASN A 709 4.74 5.31 -66.15
C ASN A 709 5.84 6.33 -65.85
N VAL A 710 6.78 6.54 -66.78
CA VAL A 710 7.86 7.54 -66.63
C VAL A 710 7.27 8.94 -66.53
N ILE A 711 6.36 9.34 -67.43
CA ILE A 711 5.72 10.66 -67.39
C ILE A 711 4.93 10.85 -66.09
N HIS A 712 4.16 9.86 -65.66
CA HIS A 712 3.40 9.92 -64.42
C HIS A 712 4.32 10.04 -63.18
N LYS A 713 5.43 9.31 -63.12
CA LYS A 713 6.42 9.44 -62.02
C LYS A 713 7.17 10.77 -62.02
N HIS A 714 7.21 11.46 -63.16
CA HIS A 714 7.69 12.85 -63.27
C HIS A 714 6.58 13.88 -63.00
N HIS A 715 5.42 13.46 -62.48
CA HIS A 715 4.25 14.30 -62.25
C HIS A 715 3.74 15.00 -63.52
N GLY A 716 3.99 14.40 -64.69
CA GLY A 716 3.55 14.90 -65.98
C GLY A 716 2.27 14.24 -66.47
N VAL A 717 1.76 14.78 -67.57
CA VAL A 717 0.60 14.26 -68.30
C VAL A 717 0.99 14.08 -69.75
N ILE A 718 0.52 13.00 -70.37
CA ILE A 718 0.70 12.74 -71.80
C ILE A 718 -0.66 12.66 -72.48
N ALA A 719 -0.84 13.48 -73.51
CA ALA A 719 -2.01 13.49 -74.37
C ALA A 719 -1.60 13.08 -75.78
N ARG A 720 -2.39 12.20 -76.39
CA ARG A 720 -2.11 11.65 -77.72
C ARG A 720 -3.32 11.93 -78.60
N ASN A 721 -3.13 12.66 -79.69
CA ASN A 721 -4.17 12.92 -80.69
C ASN A 721 -3.72 12.35 -82.03
N ILE A 722 -4.40 11.30 -82.48
CA ILE A 722 -4.08 10.58 -83.72
C ILE A 722 -5.32 10.63 -84.62
N PRO A 723 -5.51 11.70 -85.42
CA PRO A 723 -6.63 11.81 -86.35
C PRO A 723 -6.40 10.93 -87.58
N ASN A 724 -7.46 10.39 -88.17
CA ASN A 724 -7.42 9.56 -89.38
C ASN A 724 -7.02 10.34 -90.66
N ASN A 725 -6.80 11.65 -90.55
CA ASN A 725 -6.85 12.60 -91.67
C ASN A 725 -5.52 13.34 -91.93
N GLY A 726 -4.43 12.98 -91.23
CA GLY A 726 -3.09 13.32 -91.74
C GLY A 726 -2.02 13.84 -90.79
N VAL A 727 -2.26 14.22 -89.52
CA VAL A 727 -1.16 14.62 -88.59
C VAL A 727 -1.40 14.08 -87.18
N ALA A 728 -0.56 13.14 -86.72
CA ALA A 728 -0.57 12.71 -85.32
C ALA A 728 0.26 13.67 -84.47
N THR A 729 -0.25 13.95 -83.27
CA THR A 729 0.39 14.84 -82.30
C THR A 729 0.42 14.18 -80.94
N VAL A 730 1.59 14.12 -80.33
CA VAL A 730 1.79 13.70 -78.93
C VAL A 730 2.26 14.90 -78.13
N GLN A 731 1.57 15.18 -77.04
CA GLN A 731 1.89 16.26 -76.11
C GLN A 731 2.26 15.69 -74.76
N VAL A 732 3.45 16.05 -74.27
CA VAL A 732 3.93 15.70 -72.94
C VAL A 732 4.05 16.97 -72.13
N THR A 733 3.27 17.08 -71.06
CA THR A 733 3.29 18.20 -70.13
C THR A 733 4.05 17.80 -68.88
N LEU A 734 5.08 18.56 -68.51
CA LEU A 734 5.89 18.35 -67.31
C LEU A 734 5.89 19.59 -66.42
N PRO A 735 5.94 19.46 -65.08
CA PRO A 735 6.20 20.58 -64.19
C PRO A 735 7.64 21.10 -64.39
N CYS A 736 7.82 22.42 -64.42
CA CYS A 736 9.12 23.04 -64.64
C CYS A 736 9.35 24.29 -63.78
N GLU A 737 10.62 24.66 -63.64
CA GLU A 737 11.07 25.95 -63.10
C GLU A 737 11.72 26.75 -64.24
N ILE A 738 11.33 28.02 -64.40
CA ILE A 738 11.96 28.94 -65.36
C ILE A 738 12.97 29.80 -64.62
N SER A 739 14.21 29.83 -65.09
CA SER A 739 15.23 30.75 -64.59
C SER A 739 14.97 32.16 -65.14
N LEU A 740 14.41 33.07 -64.33
CA LEU A 740 14.28 34.49 -64.67
C LEU A 740 15.65 35.19 -64.54
N ALA A 741 16.38 35.32 -65.64
CA ALA A 741 17.58 36.16 -65.72
C ALA A 741 17.52 37.16 -66.89
N GLN A 742 17.45 38.45 -66.50
CA GLN A 742 17.75 39.66 -67.29
C GLN A 742 16.70 40.24 -68.25
N THR A 743 15.65 40.81 -67.67
CA THR A 743 15.19 42.16 -68.05
C THR A 743 16.28 43.18 -67.67
N HIS A 744 17.10 43.66 -68.62
CA HIS A 744 17.76 44.98 -68.57
C HIS A 744 18.57 45.25 -69.86
N HIS A 745 17.92 45.87 -70.85
CA HIS A 745 18.35 47.08 -71.59
C HIS A 745 17.78 47.15 -73.02
N LEU A 746 16.86 48.12 -73.16
CA LEU A 746 16.38 48.85 -74.35
C LEU A 746 15.58 48.09 -75.41
#